data_AF-A0AA43EBL4-F1
#
_entry.id   AF-A0AA43EBL4-F1
#
_cell.length_a   1.000
_cell.length_b   1.000
_cell.length_c   1.000
_cell.angle_alpha   90.00
_cell.angle_beta   90.00
_cell.angle_gamma   90.00
#
_symmetry.space_group_name_H-M   'P 1'
#
loop_
_entity.id
_entity.type
_entity.pdbx_description
1 polymer ?
#
loop_
_entity_poly.entity_id
_entity_poly.type
_entity_poly.pdbx_seq_one_letter_code
_entity_poly.pdbx_strand_id
1 'polypeptide(L)'
;MKKKKIRVAILGGGEADLYVMGELHKQRDVEIAFVYDRYPAAVAVEIAEILGIPRVTSPEGIADHLPVDLAIAGEPRDRFEREIEKLGKAEVLDHSVALSRLCRREVPAAPPAPPDDVPYTIDDAIEGFERLFDRARLLRFLLDVAVETTAASNGSIMLYSPEARELFIAHATGLSERVIRNTRQKLGEGISGSVAAERKGKLIRQAAVGRSYSSQLDRVNIGSACSVPLLDGERLLGVLNVSSMPTGRELTMPDLHTLERLSRRIARVLSESIRLQELQVRAGEMELRQSVGELADKPGSTAERFSLLTSLVCEMTGAESVEVFVSTTGGEWLVLGGSSYRVAVEPDVVRVGRGALSRAYLERRTIILTEPVDPQSEQIASSFAFVPLVMSEVLGVAVFEFAERHRLDEFMAARNSITLELSRFISSERRERRLRAELASLAKISEAVPAVISCRSLEELSETLARVIADALGCERVSVRLRPGKDAPWTPFRYDAAGKPDTAWPAEDEERFARLERRRESFQMAFVDFGPLTPGGRATRSMLAVPVREGGELVGGILAYDKRPGTAVEETSFSPHDESVVEQALAMARPVVKALVTPGKGARPSYDDVLAGNAHRMARMIDAETARADRYHLPFSLLFIRVPALEGLFASDEPAAMRVAEEIQRGFRTRTRNSDFGCWIRRDAYALLSLEGTRRIKFLISRLVAYLQKDVAAAGIAGEAVEVAVGVATYPGSSRTAEALLEEAERVSRAKPAE
;
A
#
# COMPACT_ATOMS: atom_id res chain seq x y z
N MET A 1 -52.99 -6.09 -42.71
CA MET A 1 -51.94 -5.33 -43.43
C MET A 1 -50.64 -5.47 -42.65
N LYS A 2 -49.59 -6.08 -43.21
CA LYS A 2 -48.27 -6.14 -42.55
C LYS A 2 -47.70 -4.72 -42.50
N LYS A 3 -47.27 -4.23 -41.32
CA LYS A 3 -46.53 -2.96 -41.21
C LYS A 3 -45.28 -3.03 -42.09
N LYS A 4 -45.00 -1.97 -42.84
CA LYS A 4 -43.76 -1.84 -43.63
C LYS A 4 -42.58 -1.77 -42.66
N LYS A 5 -41.58 -2.65 -42.82
CA LYS A 5 -40.36 -2.62 -42.00
C LYS A 5 -39.51 -1.40 -42.35
N ILE A 6 -38.81 -0.86 -41.36
CA ILE A 6 -37.83 0.22 -41.53
C ILE A 6 -36.54 -0.41 -42.08
N ARG A 7 -36.11 -0.02 -43.27
CA ARG A 7 -34.87 -0.50 -43.90
C ARG A 7 -33.69 0.36 -43.45
N VAL A 8 -32.68 -0.26 -42.86
CA VAL A 8 -31.54 0.42 -42.24
C VAL A 8 -30.23 -0.02 -42.91
N ALA A 9 -29.38 0.94 -43.25
CA ALA A 9 -27.98 0.71 -43.63
C ALA A 9 -27.05 0.93 -42.44
N ILE A 10 -26.02 0.11 -42.28
CA ILE A 10 -24.97 0.31 -41.26
C ILE A 10 -23.66 0.58 -41.98
N LEU A 11 -23.06 1.75 -41.72
CA LEU A 11 -21.80 2.21 -42.29
C LEU A 11 -20.70 2.08 -41.23
N GLY A 12 -19.85 1.08 -41.41
CA GLY A 12 -18.78 0.69 -40.49
C GLY A 12 -18.79 -0.81 -40.22
N GLY A 13 -17.59 -1.38 -40.05
CA GLY A 13 -17.37 -2.80 -39.80
C GLY A 13 -16.78 -3.11 -38.42
N GLY A 14 -16.71 -2.11 -37.53
CA GLY A 14 -16.11 -2.22 -36.21
C GLY A 14 -17.00 -2.89 -35.17
N GLU A 15 -16.54 -2.95 -33.93
CA GLU A 15 -17.27 -3.59 -32.83
C GLU A 15 -18.55 -2.84 -32.46
N ALA A 16 -18.54 -1.49 -32.52
CA ALA A 16 -19.72 -0.66 -32.30
C ALA A 16 -20.80 -0.92 -33.37
N ASP A 17 -20.41 -1.07 -34.63
CA ASP A 17 -21.32 -1.36 -35.75
C ASP A 17 -21.91 -2.77 -35.63
N LEU A 18 -21.09 -3.73 -35.21
CA LEU A 18 -21.51 -5.09 -34.93
C LEU A 18 -22.59 -5.14 -33.82
N TYR A 19 -22.42 -4.36 -32.76
CA TYR A 19 -23.40 -4.27 -31.68
C TYR A 19 -24.72 -3.67 -32.15
N VAL A 20 -24.67 -2.54 -32.88
CA VAL A 20 -25.89 -1.91 -33.41
C VAL A 20 -26.60 -2.82 -34.39
N MET A 21 -25.86 -3.50 -35.26
CA MET A 21 -26.40 -4.54 -36.13
C MET A 21 -27.12 -5.61 -35.32
N GLY A 22 -26.54 -6.05 -34.21
CA GLY A 22 -27.13 -7.04 -33.32
C GLY A 22 -28.46 -6.63 -32.70
N GLU A 23 -28.52 -5.44 -32.12
CA GLU A 23 -29.74 -4.95 -31.47
C GLU A 23 -30.87 -4.68 -32.47
N LEU A 24 -30.52 -4.21 -33.67
CA LEU A 24 -31.48 -3.99 -34.75
C LEU A 24 -31.97 -5.30 -35.39
N HIS A 25 -31.11 -6.32 -35.49
CA HIS A 25 -31.48 -7.62 -36.04
C HIS A 25 -32.61 -8.29 -35.23
N LYS A 26 -32.66 -8.03 -33.92
CA LYS A 26 -33.69 -8.52 -33.01
C LYS A 26 -35.05 -7.84 -33.21
N GLN A 27 -35.10 -6.65 -33.81
CA GLN A 27 -36.34 -5.88 -33.94
C GLN A 27 -37.17 -6.40 -35.12
N ARG A 28 -38.37 -6.90 -34.83
CA ARG A 28 -39.28 -7.45 -35.86
C ARG A 28 -39.70 -6.42 -36.93
N ASP A 29 -39.67 -5.14 -36.56
CA ASP A 29 -40.08 -4.01 -37.41
C ASP A 29 -38.91 -3.39 -38.19
N VAL A 30 -37.69 -3.90 -38.04
CA VAL A 30 -36.47 -3.42 -38.73
C VAL A 30 -35.98 -4.47 -39.72
N GLU A 31 -35.42 -4.02 -40.84
CA GLU A 31 -34.70 -4.81 -41.83
C GLU A 31 -33.34 -4.16 -42.06
N ILE A 32 -32.24 -4.87 -41.77
CA ILE A 32 -30.90 -4.38 -42.10
C ILE A 32 -30.67 -4.66 -43.58
N ALA A 33 -30.65 -3.60 -44.39
CA ALA A 33 -30.54 -3.68 -45.84
C ALA A 33 -29.13 -4.10 -46.27
N PHE A 34 -28.10 -3.57 -45.60
CA PHE A 34 -26.71 -3.97 -45.77
C PHE A 34 -25.82 -3.47 -44.62
N VAL A 35 -24.63 -4.08 -44.51
CA VAL A 35 -23.52 -3.57 -43.69
C VAL A 35 -22.35 -3.23 -44.61
N TYR A 36 -21.81 -2.02 -44.47
CA TYR A 36 -20.73 -1.49 -45.28
C TYR A 36 -19.43 -1.35 -44.50
N ASP A 37 -18.32 -1.89 -45.01
CA ASP A 37 -16.97 -1.42 -44.65
C ASP A 37 -16.01 -1.66 -45.82
N ARG A 38 -15.10 -0.71 -46.05
CA ARG A 38 -14.03 -0.81 -47.06
C ARG A 38 -13.09 -1.99 -46.84
N TYR A 39 -13.01 -2.52 -45.61
CA TYR A 39 -12.28 -3.73 -45.27
C TYR A 39 -13.25 -4.93 -45.28
N PRO A 40 -13.16 -5.84 -46.26
CA PRO A 40 -14.00 -7.04 -46.30
C PRO A 40 -13.84 -7.96 -45.08
N ALA A 41 -12.71 -7.82 -44.38
CA ALA A 41 -12.38 -8.58 -43.19
C ALA A 41 -12.82 -7.92 -41.87
N ALA A 42 -13.60 -6.83 -41.95
CA ALA A 42 -14.14 -6.16 -40.78
C ALA A 42 -15.22 -7.03 -40.11
N VAL A 43 -15.26 -7.04 -38.78
CA VAL A 43 -16.02 -8.04 -38.00
C VAL A 43 -17.51 -7.95 -38.27
N ALA A 44 -18.09 -6.74 -38.30
CA ALA A 44 -19.53 -6.58 -38.57
C ALA A 44 -19.91 -7.05 -39.98
N VAL A 45 -19.03 -6.83 -40.97
CA VAL A 45 -19.24 -7.26 -42.36
C VAL A 45 -19.26 -8.79 -42.48
N GLU A 46 -18.34 -9.46 -41.78
CA GLU A 46 -18.23 -10.92 -41.83
C GLU A 46 -19.34 -11.61 -41.03
N ILE A 47 -19.76 -11.03 -39.90
CA ILE A 47 -20.91 -11.53 -39.14
C ILE A 47 -22.21 -11.26 -39.92
N ALA A 48 -22.34 -10.11 -40.59
CA ALA A 48 -23.47 -9.83 -41.48
C ALA A 48 -23.61 -10.90 -42.57
N GLU A 49 -22.49 -11.25 -43.23
CA GLU A 49 -22.47 -12.32 -44.23
C GLU A 49 -22.92 -13.67 -43.65
N ILE A 50 -22.50 -14.01 -42.41
CA ILE A 50 -22.93 -15.24 -41.72
C ILE A 50 -24.45 -15.21 -41.42
N LEU A 51 -24.99 -14.05 -41.05
CA LEU A 51 -26.41 -13.83 -40.78
C LEU A 51 -27.27 -13.72 -42.06
N GLY A 52 -26.65 -13.77 -43.24
CA GLY A 52 -27.34 -13.58 -44.53
C GLY A 52 -27.74 -12.13 -44.81
N ILE A 53 -27.17 -11.17 -44.08
CA ILE A 53 -27.32 -9.74 -44.34
C ILE A 53 -26.34 -9.35 -45.45
N PRO A 54 -26.77 -8.59 -46.48
CA PRO A 54 -25.89 -8.19 -47.57
C PRO A 54 -24.65 -7.42 -47.09
N ARG A 55 -23.46 -7.89 -47.52
CA ARG A 55 -22.19 -7.20 -47.31
C ARG A 55 -21.90 -6.26 -48.47
N VAL A 56 -21.50 -5.03 -48.17
CA VAL A 56 -21.06 -4.05 -49.18
C VAL A 56 -19.65 -3.61 -48.83
N THR A 57 -18.71 -3.73 -49.77
CA THR A 57 -17.29 -3.40 -49.52
C THR A 57 -16.76 -2.32 -50.44
N SER A 58 -17.61 -1.79 -51.33
CA SER A 58 -17.32 -0.62 -52.15
C SER A 58 -18.52 0.33 -52.19
N PRO A 59 -18.30 1.66 -52.26
CA PRO A 59 -19.38 2.63 -52.32
C PRO A 59 -20.36 2.38 -53.47
N GLU A 60 -19.88 1.86 -54.61
CA GLU A 60 -20.71 1.56 -55.78
C GLU A 60 -21.77 0.51 -55.50
N GLY A 61 -21.47 -0.49 -54.66
CA GLY A 61 -22.40 -1.56 -54.30
C GLY A 61 -23.58 -1.10 -53.45
N ILE A 62 -23.54 0.11 -52.86
CA ILE A 62 -24.66 0.66 -52.08
C ILE A 62 -25.93 0.79 -52.95
N ALA A 63 -25.77 1.11 -54.23
CA ALA A 63 -26.88 1.33 -55.14
C ALA A 63 -27.80 0.11 -55.29
N ASP A 64 -27.25 -1.11 -55.15
CA ASP A 64 -27.98 -2.37 -55.30
C ASP A 64 -28.92 -2.67 -54.12
N HIS A 65 -28.78 -1.93 -53.00
CA HIS A 65 -29.53 -2.17 -51.77
C HIS A 65 -30.52 -1.05 -51.41
N LEU A 66 -30.57 0.02 -52.22
CA LEU A 66 -31.51 1.13 -52.06
C LEU A 66 -32.97 0.74 -52.42
N PRO A 67 -33.99 1.45 -51.91
CA PRO A 67 -33.92 2.56 -50.95
C PRO A 67 -33.78 2.07 -49.51
N VAL A 68 -33.03 2.81 -48.69
CA VAL A 68 -33.03 2.65 -47.22
C VAL A 68 -33.72 3.84 -46.57
N ASP A 69 -34.40 3.62 -45.45
CA ASP A 69 -35.11 4.66 -44.72
C ASP A 69 -34.15 5.44 -43.79
N LEU A 70 -33.16 4.74 -43.21
CA LEU A 70 -32.17 5.28 -42.28
C LEU A 70 -30.78 4.69 -42.57
N ALA A 71 -29.73 5.44 -42.26
CA ALA A 71 -28.38 4.95 -42.20
C ALA A 71 -27.75 5.24 -40.84
N ILE A 72 -26.87 4.36 -40.39
CA ILE A 72 -26.18 4.49 -39.11
C ILE A 72 -24.69 4.55 -39.38
N ALA A 73 -24.02 5.58 -38.89
CA ALA A 73 -22.59 5.77 -39.03
C ALA A 73 -22.00 6.27 -37.71
N GLY A 74 -20.88 5.71 -37.29
CA GLY A 74 -20.14 6.20 -36.12
C GLY A 74 -19.41 7.52 -36.37
N GLU A 75 -19.02 8.20 -35.29
CA GLU A 75 -18.16 9.38 -35.39
C GLU A 75 -16.68 8.99 -35.57
N PRO A 76 -15.90 9.77 -36.34
CA PRO A 76 -16.33 10.93 -37.12
C PRO A 76 -16.95 10.54 -38.48
N ARG A 77 -18.02 11.25 -38.87
CA ARG A 77 -18.85 10.95 -40.06
C ARG A 77 -18.19 11.30 -41.39
N ASP A 78 -17.15 12.13 -41.36
CA ASP A 78 -16.31 12.51 -42.52
C ASP A 78 -15.71 11.28 -43.23
N ARG A 79 -15.48 10.20 -42.48
CA ARG A 79 -14.98 8.93 -42.99
C ARG A 79 -15.91 8.24 -44.00
N PHE A 80 -17.19 8.60 -44.04
CA PHE A 80 -18.22 7.96 -44.88
C PHE A 80 -18.91 8.94 -45.85
N GLU A 81 -18.32 10.11 -46.14
CA GLU A 81 -18.94 11.15 -46.98
C GLU A 81 -19.45 10.61 -48.33
N ARG A 82 -18.64 9.82 -49.04
CA ARG A 82 -18.98 9.28 -50.37
C ARG A 82 -20.13 8.28 -50.30
N GLU A 83 -20.20 7.51 -49.22
CA GLU A 83 -21.23 6.51 -48.98
C GLU A 83 -22.55 7.16 -48.57
N ILE A 84 -22.48 8.20 -47.73
CA ILE A 84 -23.61 9.03 -47.32
C ILE A 84 -24.23 9.74 -48.53
N GLU A 85 -23.43 10.30 -49.44
CA GLU A 85 -23.94 10.90 -50.69
C GLU A 85 -24.76 9.90 -51.52
N LYS A 86 -24.32 8.64 -51.60
CA LYS A 86 -25.00 7.59 -52.37
C LYS A 86 -26.29 7.09 -51.72
N LEU A 87 -26.45 7.27 -50.41
CA LEU A 87 -27.69 6.95 -49.69
C LEU A 87 -28.85 7.92 -49.99
N GLY A 88 -28.57 9.06 -50.64
CA GLY A 88 -29.57 10.01 -51.12
C GLY A 88 -30.26 10.75 -49.99
N LYS A 89 -31.57 10.50 -49.77
CA LYS A 89 -32.40 11.20 -48.77
C LYS A 89 -32.52 10.47 -47.43
N ALA A 90 -31.79 9.37 -47.23
CA ALA A 90 -31.84 8.62 -45.98
C ALA A 90 -31.25 9.46 -44.83
N GLU A 91 -31.95 9.48 -43.69
CA GLU A 91 -31.47 10.17 -42.48
C GLU A 91 -30.32 9.37 -41.86
N VAL A 92 -29.21 10.05 -41.54
CA VAL A 92 -28.01 9.43 -40.94
C VAL A 92 -27.98 9.70 -39.43
N LEU A 93 -28.00 8.63 -38.64
CA LEU A 93 -28.01 8.64 -37.18
C LEU A 93 -26.70 8.10 -36.60
N ASP A 94 -26.31 8.59 -35.43
CA ASP A 94 -25.25 7.94 -34.65
C ASP A 94 -25.79 6.70 -33.96
N HIS A 95 -24.89 5.81 -33.52
CA HIS A 95 -25.24 4.53 -32.90
C HIS A 95 -26.23 4.68 -31.74
N SER A 96 -26.01 5.62 -30.82
CA SER A 96 -26.85 5.83 -29.63
C SER A 96 -28.27 6.29 -29.98
N VAL A 97 -28.39 7.22 -30.92
CA VAL A 97 -29.68 7.77 -31.40
C VAL A 97 -30.45 6.69 -32.15
N ALA A 98 -29.77 5.91 -32.98
CA ALA A 98 -30.38 4.82 -33.74
C ALA A 98 -30.96 3.74 -32.80
N LEU A 99 -30.20 3.32 -31.79
CA LEU A 99 -30.66 2.33 -30.82
C LEU A 99 -31.85 2.82 -30.01
N SER A 100 -31.79 4.06 -29.50
CA SER A 100 -32.89 4.68 -28.75
C SER A 100 -34.18 4.77 -29.57
N ARG A 101 -34.07 5.08 -30.87
CA ARG A 101 -35.22 5.27 -31.76
C ARG A 101 -35.82 3.96 -32.27
N LEU A 102 -35.00 2.96 -32.55
CA LEU A 102 -35.42 1.74 -33.26
C LEU A 102 -35.64 0.54 -32.35
N CYS A 103 -35.04 0.51 -31.16
CA CYS A 103 -35.21 -0.60 -30.22
C CYS A 103 -36.34 -0.28 -29.23
N ARG A 104 -37.47 -1.00 -29.29
CA ARG A 104 -38.55 -0.85 -28.31
C ARG A 104 -38.10 -1.42 -26.96
N ARG A 105 -38.07 -0.57 -25.94
CA ARG A 105 -37.67 -0.95 -24.59
C ARG A 105 -38.93 -1.32 -23.77
N GLU A 106 -39.15 -2.61 -23.49
CA GLU A 106 -39.81 -2.98 -22.23
C GLU A 106 -38.74 -2.87 -21.14
N VAL A 107 -38.78 -1.76 -20.40
CA VAL A 107 -37.93 -1.54 -19.23
C VAL A 107 -38.68 -2.12 -18.03
N PRO A 108 -38.15 -3.13 -17.30
CA PRO A 108 -38.64 -3.39 -15.95
C PRO A 108 -38.42 -2.11 -15.14
N ALA A 109 -39.43 -1.65 -14.39
CA ALA A 109 -39.40 -0.37 -13.69
C ALA A 109 -38.08 -0.15 -12.94
N ALA A 110 -37.35 0.90 -13.32
CA ALA A 110 -36.16 1.36 -12.61
C ALA A 110 -36.56 1.93 -11.23
N PRO A 111 -35.67 1.82 -10.22
CA PRO A 111 -35.85 2.57 -8.96
C PRO A 111 -35.91 4.08 -9.24
N PRO A 112 -36.53 4.88 -8.35
CA PRO A 112 -36.78 6.30 -8.60
C PRO A 112 -35.47 7.07 -8.82
N ALA A 113 -35.49 7.98 -9.79
CA ALA A 113 -34.33 8.78 -10.18
C ALA A 113 -33.85 9.71 -9.05
N PRO A 114 -32.54 9.98 -8.95
CA PRO A 114 -32.04 11.07 -8.12
C PRO A 114 -32.48 12.44 -8.69
N PRO A 115 -32.55 13.49 -7.85
CA PRO A 115 -33.15 14.77 -8.22
C PRO A 115 -32.38 15.51 -9.34
N ASP A 116 -33.16 16.21 -10.17
CA ASP A 116 -32.76 17.00 -11.33
C ASP A 116 -31.86 18.17 -10.93
N ASP A 117 -30.52 18.04 -11.04
CA ASP A 117 -29.60 19.19 -11.24
C ASP A 117 -28.12 18.82 -11.53
N VAL A 118 -27.84 17.70 -12.18
CA VAL A 118 -26.48 17.42 -12.69
C VAL A 118 -26.52 17.35 -14.22
N PRO A 119 -25.88 18.29 -14.94
CA PRO A 119 -25.83 18.23 -16.39
C PRO A 119 -24.90 17.08 -16.79
N TYR A 120 -25.46 15.93 -17.16
CA TYR A 120 -24.73 14.91 -17.90
C TYR A 120 -24.21 15.53 -19.19
N THR A 121 -22.90 15.64 -19.37
CA THR A 121 -22.34 16.08 -20.64
C THR A 121 -22.42 14.93 -21.64
N ILE A 122 -22.56 15.25 -22.92
CA ILE A 122 -22.52 14.26 -24.01
C ILE A 122 -21.19 13.49 -23.97
N ASP A 123 -20.12 14.12 -23.49
CA ASP A 123 -18.81 13.49 -23.27
C ASP A 123 -18.84 12.45 -22.13
N ASP A 124 -19.57 12.68 -21.03
CA ASP A 124 -19.78 11.64 -19.98
C ASP A 124 -20.63 10.47 -20.49
N ALA A 125 -21.57 10.76 -21.40
CA ALA A 125 -22.38 9.74 -22.04
C ALA A 125 -21.57 8.96 -23.08
N ILE A 126 -20.59 9.58 -23.77
CA ILE A 126 -19.66 8.96 -24.72
C ILE A 126 -18.55 8.19 -24.01
N GLU A 127 -17.97 8.71 -22.93
CA GLU A 127 -17.02 8.00 -22.08
C GLU A 127 -17.73 6.85 -21.33
N GLY A 128 -19.01 7.04 -20.97
CA GLY A 128 -19.94 5.99 -20.61
C GLY A 128 -20.23 5.00 -21.76
N PHE A 129 -20.30 5.46 -23.02
CA PHE A 129 -20.54 4.68 -24.24
C PHE A 129 -19.32 3.83 -24.66
N GLU A 130 -18.12 4.30 -24.36
CA GLU A 130 -16.85 3.59 -24.53
C GLU A 130 -16.59 2.65 -23.33
N ARG A 131 -17.06 2.99 -22.12
CA ARG A 131 -17.21 2.05 -20.99
C ARG A 131 -18.32 1.01 -21.22
N LEU A 132 -19.26 1.25 -22.14
CA LEU A 132 -20.45 0.42 -22.42
C LEU A 132 -20.18 -0.83 -23.27
N PHE A 133 -18.92 -1.17 -23.56
CA PHE A 133 -18.54 -2.55 -23.90
C PHE A 133 -18.55 -3.42 -22.63
N ASP A 134 -19.71 -3.53 -21.99
CA ASP A 134 -19.95 -4.53 -20.96
C ASP A 134 -19.65 -5.89 -21.61
N ARG A 135 -18.56 -6.53 -21.17
CA ARG A 135 -18.13 -7.86 -21.62
C ARG A 135 -19.30 -8.83 -21.61
N ALA A 136 -20.22 -8.71 -20.65
CA ALA A 136 -21.42 -9.55 -20.57
C ALA A 136 -22.41 -9.29 -21.71
N ARG A 137 -22.56 -8.04 -22.18
CA ARG A 137 -23.42 -7.69 -23.34
C ARG A 137 -22.81 -8.15 -24.65
N LEU A 138 -21.50 -7.96 -24.83
CA LEU A 138 -20.78 -8.44 -26.00
C LEU A 138 -20.85 -9.97 -26.10
N LEU A 139 -20.56 -10.67 -25.00
CA LEU A 139 -20.67 -12.14 -24.93
C LEU A 139 -22.10 -12.63 -25.19
N ARG A 140 -23.11 -11.93 -24.66
CA ARG A 140 -24.52 -12.22 -24.94
C ARG A 140 -24.82 -12.15 -26.43
N PHE A 141 -24.47 -11.03 -27.05
CA PHE A 141 -24.69 -10.85 -28.48
C PHE A 141 -23.99 -11.92 -29.32
N LEU A 142 -22.70 -12.18 -29.06
CA LEU A 142 -21.93 -13.18 -29.78
C LEU A 142 -22.50 -14.60 -29.60
N LEU A 143 -23.06 -14.89 -28.42
CA LEU A 143 -23.74 -16.15 -28.17
C LEU A 143 -25.09 -16.24 -28.89
N ASP A 144 -25.89 -15.18 -28.88
CA ASP A 144 -27.19 -15.14 -29.55
C ASP A 144 -27.01 -15.40 -31.06
N VAL A 145 -26.01 -14.77 -31.69
CA VAL A 145 -25.64 -15.03 -33.09
C VAL A 145 -25.31 -16.50 -33.32
N ALA A 146 -24.54 -17.13 -32.42
CA ALA A 146 -24.18 -18.54 -32.56
C ALA A 146 -25.38 -19.48 -32.41
N VAL A 147 -26.32 -19.17 -31.50
CA VAL A 147 -27.54 -19.95 -31.30
C VAL A 147 -28.49 -19.80 -32.49
N GLU A 148 -28.69 -18.57 -32.99
CA GLU A 148 -29.57 -18.28 -34.12
C GLU A 148 -29.07 -18.92 -35.43
N THR A 149 -27.79 -18.75 -35.76
CA THR A 149 -27.19 -19.26 -37.01
C THR A 149 -27.17 -20.79 -37.07
N THR A 150 -27.11 -21.46 -35.93
CA THR A 150 -27.18 -22.93 -35.84
C THR A 150 -28.60 -23.45 -35.60
N ALA A 151 -29.58 -22.56 -35.36
CA ALA A 151 -30.93 -22.89 -34.92
C ALA A 151 -30.95 -23.83 -33.69
N ALA A 152 -30.00 -23.63 -32.77
CA ALA A 152 -29.88 -24.39 -31.53
C ALA A 152 -30.91 -23.94 -30.48
N SER A 153 -31.17 -24.79 -29.48
CA SER A 153 -32.10 -24.45 -28.39
C SER A 153 -31.44 -23.62 -27.29
N ASN A 154 -30.19 -23.96 -26.94
CA ASN A 154 -29.44 -23.35 -25.85
C ASN A 154 -27.99 -23.13 -26.27
N GLY A 155 -27.28 -22.25 -25.56
CA GLY A 155 -25.84 -22.06 -25.75
C GLY A 155 -25.14 -21.47 -24.53
N SER A 156 -23.81 -21.55 -24.52
CA SER A 156 -22.96 -20.88 -23.53
C SER A 156 -21.60 -20.48 -24.11
N ILE A 157 -21.05 -19.38 -23.61
CA ILE A 157 -19.63 -19.06 -23.74
C ILE A 157 -18.98 -19.29 -22.40
N MET A 158 -17.98 -20.17 -22.39
CA MET A 158 -17.11 -20.39 -21.25
C MET A 158 -15.78 -19.70 -21.48
N LEU A 159 -15.28 -18.98 -20.48
CA LEU A 159 -13.95 -18.35 -20.53
C LEU A 159 -12.94 -19.18 -19.76
N TYR A 160 -11.70 -19.15 -20.21
CA TYR A 160 -10.59 -19.86 -19.58
C TYR A 160 -9.88 -18.97 -18.57
N SER A 161 -9.77 -19.42 -17.31
CA SER A 161 -8.87 -18.84 -16.31
C SER A 161 -7.53 -19.59 -16.35
N PRO A 162 -6.42 -18.93 -16.73
CA PRO A 162 -5.09 -19.53 -16.68
C PRO A 162 -4.66 -19.88 -15.25
N GLU A 163 -4.99 -19.05 -14.26
CA GLU A 163 -4.60 -19.27 -12.86
C GLU A 163 -5.28 -20.51 -12.27
N ALA A 164 -6.60 -20.63 -12.45
CA ALA A 164 -7.36 -21.77 -11.93
C ALA A 164 -7.22 -23.02 -12.82
N ARG A 165 -6.74 -22.84 -14.07
CA ARG A 165 -6.75 -23.88 -15.13
C ARG A 165 -8.14 -24.48 -15.37
N GLU A 166 -9.16 -23.63 -15.27
CA GLU A 166 -10.56 -24.01 -15.35
C GLU A 166 -11.32 -23.11 -16.33
N LEU A 167 -12.37 -23.68 -16.92
CA LEU A 167 -13.39 -22.97 -17.69
C LEU A 167 -14.56 -22.63 -16.77
N PHE A 168 -15.09 -21.42 -16.91
CA PHE A 168 -16.32 -20.98 -16.23
C PHE A 168 -17.29 -20.38 -17.24
N ILE A 169 -18.60 -20.52 -16.99
CA ILE A 169 -19.62 -19.91 -17.86
C ILE A 169 -19.59 -18.40 -17.64
N ALA A 170 -19.24 -17.66 -18.69
CA ALA A 170 -19.27 -16.20 -18.70
C ALA A 170 -20.62 -15.67 -19.17
N HIS A 171 -21.26 -16.38 -20.10
CA HIS A 171 -22.62 -16.09 -20.52
C HIS A 171 -23.34 -17.36 -21.03
N ALA A 172 -24.66 -17.41 -20.89
CA ALA A 172 -25.47 -18.50 -21.43
C ALA A 172 -26.88 -18.06 -21.80
N THR A 173 -27.42 -18.71 -22.84
CA THR A 173 -28.80 -18.56 -23.31
C THR A 173 -29.50 -19.91 -23.14
N GLY A 174 -30.67 -19.93 -22.49
CA GLY A 174 -31.43 -21.17 -22.22
C GLY A 174 -30.92 -22.01 -21.04
N LEU A 175 -30.04 -21.46 -20.20
CA LEU A 175 -29.59 -22.08 -18.94
C LEU A 175 -30.09 -21.28 -17.73
N SER A 176 -30.33 -21.94 -16.59
CA SER A 176 -30.71 -21.26 -15.35
C SER A 176 -29.52 -20.51 -14.73
N GLU A 177 -29.77 -19.40 -14.03
CA GLU A 177 -28.70 -18.65 -13.34
C GLU A 177 -27.88 -19.52 -12.39
N ARG A 178 -28.51 -20.51 -11.75
CA ARG A 178 -27.85 -21.49 -10.89
C ARG A 178 -26.78 -22.29 -11.64
N VAL A 179 -27.05 -22.68 -12.89
CA VAL A 179 -26.08 -23.41 -13.73
C VAL A 179 -24.95 -22.47 -14.15
N ILE A 180 -25.27 -21.24 -14.53
CA ILE A 180 -24.28 -20.22 -14.92
C ILE A 180 -23.29 -19.97 -13.78
N ARG A 181 -23.78 -19.71 -12.56
CA ARG A 181 -22.92 -19.39 -11.40
C ARG A 181 -22.03 -20.55 -10.97
N ASN A 182 -22.55 -21.79 -10.96
CA ASN A 182 -21.88 -22.94 -10.34
C ASN A 182 -21.04 -23.81 -11.29
N THR A 183 -21.16 -23.65 -12.61
CA THR A 183 -20.43 -24.52 -13.54
C THR A 183 -18.95 -24.12 -13.60
N ARG A 184 -18.08 -25.07 -13.24
CA ARG A 184 -16.62 -25.00 -13.41
C ARG A 184 -16.15 -26.30 -14.03
N GLN A 185 -15.21 -26.22 -14.95
CA GLN A 185 -14.74 -27.38 -15.70
C GLN A 185 -13.24 -27.31 -15.94
N LYS A 186 -12.49 -28.27 -15.40
CA LYS A 186 -11.04 -28.33 -15.60
C LYS A 186 -10.68 -28.64 -17.04
N LEU A 187 -9.50 -28.21 -17.45
CA LEU A 187 -8.97 -28.55 -18.76
C LEU A 187 -8.85 -30.08 -18.91
N GLY A 188 -9.37 -30.62 -20.00
CA GLY A 188 -9.42 -32.07 -20.27
C GLY A 188 -10.62 -32.82 -19.65
N GLU A 189 -11.36 -32.21 -18.71
CA GLU A 189 -12.53 -32.84 -18.11
C GLU A 189 -13.81 -32.46 -18.87
N GLY A 190 -14.74 -33.41 -19.01
CA GLY A 190 -16.02 -33.19 -19.71
C GLY A 190 -15.89 -32.72 -21.17
N ILE A 191 -16.99 -32.27 -21.76
CA ILE A 191 -17.03 -31.86 -23.18
C ILE A 191 -16.18 -30.60 -23.43
N SER A 192 -16.54 -29.48 -22.78
CA SER A 192 -15.86 -28.19 -22.98
C SER A 192 -14.38 -28.25 -22.59
N GLY A 193 -14.03 -28.92 -21.48
CA GLY A 193 -12.64 -29.08 -21.06
C GLY A 193 -11.83 -29.92 -22.05
N SER A 194 -12.40 -30.97 -22.63
CA SER A 194 -11.76 -31.75 -23.69
C SER A 194 -11.57 -30.95 -24.98
N VAL A 195 -12.57 -30.16 -25.41
CA VAL A 195 -12.46 -29.25 -26.57
C VAL A 195 -11.38 -28.19 -26.34
N ALA A 196 -11.32 -27.61 -25.14
CA ALA A 196 -10.27 -26.68 -24.74
C ALA A 196 -8.86 -27.30 -24.78
N ALA A 197 -8.71 -28.52 -24.27
CA ALA A 197 -7.42 -29.21 -24.23
C ALA A 197 -6.93 -29.64 -25.62
N GLU A 198 -7.83 -30.18 -26.45
CA GLU A 198 -7.50 -30.66 -27.80
C GLU A 198 -7.45 -29.55 -28.84
N ARG A 199 -7.99 -28.36 -28.51
CA ARG A 199 -8.12 -27.20 -29.42
C ARG A 199 -8.85 -27.56 -30.73
N LYS A 200 -9.81 -28.49 -30.65
CA LYS A 200 -10.58 -28.99 -31.80
C LYS A 200 -12.07 -29.05 -31.48
N GLY A 201 -12.89 -28.59 -32.43
CA GLY A 201 -14.34 -28.63 -32.32
C GLY A 201 -14.88 -30.07 -32.27
N LYS A 202 -15.99 -30.27 -31.55
CA LYS A 202 -16.65 -31.57 -31.42
C LYS A 202 -18.16 -31.44 -31.65
N LEU A 203 -18.69 -32.30 -32.51
CA LEU A 203 -20.12 -32.58 -32.64
C LEU A 203 -20.46 -33.81 -31.79
N ILE A 204 -21.47 -33.69 -30.96
CA ILE A 204 -21.89 -34.72 -30.01
C ILE A 204 -23.36 -35.05 -30.28
N ARG A 205 -23.66 -36.34 -30.38
CA ARG A 205 -25.01 -36.87 -30.60
C ARG A 205 -25.42 -37.77 -29.43
N GLN A 206 -26.73 -37.91 -29.23
CA GLN A 206 -27.36 -38.59 -28.09
C GLN A 206 -26.73 -39.97 -27.74
N ALA A 207 -26.32 -40.76 -28.73
CA ALA A 207 -25.70 -42.09 -28.52
C ALA A 207 -24.30 -42.07 -27.86
N ALA A 208 -23.65 -40.90 -27.79
CA ALA A 208 -22.31 -40.68 -27.22
C ALA A 208 -22.35 -39.96 -25.85
N VAL A 209 -23.44 -39.26 -25.53
CA VAL A 209 -23.61 -38.50 -24.26
C VAL A 209 -23.59 -39.43 -23.04
N GLY A 210 -24.15 -40.64 -23.16
CA GLY A 210 -24.27 -41.60 -22.06
C GLY A 210 -23.06 -42.52 -21.80
N ARG A 211 -22.01 -42.51 -22.63
CA ARG A 211 -20.89 -43.48 -22.54
C ARG A 211 -19.53 -42.93 -22.10
N SER A 212 -19.29 -41.61 -22.17
CA SER A 212 -17.94 -41.04 -21.92
C SER A 212 -17.87 -39.80 -21.04
N TYR A 213 -19.00 -39.21 -20.63
CA TYR A 213 -19.02 -37.91 -19.94
C TYR A 213 -19.99 -37.93 -18.74
N SER A 214 -19.77 -38.82 -17.76
CA SER A 214 -20.65 -38.95 -16.59
C SER A 214 -20.21 -38.06 -15.43
N SER A 215 -21.11 -37.16 -14.99
CA SER A 215 -21.42 -36.84 -13.57
C SER A 215 -22.23 -35.54 -13.36
N GLN A 216 -22.39 -34.68 -14.38
CA GLN A 216 -23.21 -33.44 -14.28
C GLN A 216 -24.32 -33.30 -15.34
N LEU A 217 -24.38 -34.19 -16.33
CA LEU A 217 -25.34 -34.13 -17.44
C LEU A 217 -26.73 -34.68 -17.10
N ASP A 218 -26.93 -35.26 -15.91
CA ASP A 218 -28.20 -35.90 -15.48
C ASP A 218 -29.40 -34.93 -15.37
N ARG A 219 -29.23 -33.64 -15.68
CA ARG A 219 -30.28 -32.61 -15.57
C ARG A 219 -30.62 -31.85 -16.85
N VAL A 220 -29.90 -32.05 -17.96
CA VAL A 220 -30.19 -31.34 -19.21
C VAL A 220 -30.46 -32.36 -20.31
N ASN A 221 -31.70 -32.38 -20.78
CA ASN A 221 -32.16 -33.26 -21.85
C ASN A 221 -31.56 -32.76 -23.18
N ILE A 222 -30.30 -33.12 -23.46
CA ILE A 222 -29.56 -32.71 -24.69
C ILE A 222 -29.70 -33.81 -25.75
N GLY A 223 -30.21 -33.47 -26.92
CA GLY A 223 -30.27 -34.35 -28.09
C GLY A 223 -28.97 -34.35 -28.90
N SER A 224 -28.44 -33.17 -29.15
CA SER A 224 -27.14 -32.97 -29.83
C SER A 224 -26.47 -31.67 -29.37
N ALA A 225 -25.14 -31.58 -29.48
CA ALA A 225 -24.36 -30.40 -29.09
C ALA A 225 -23.15 -30.20 -30.00
N CYS A 226 -22.81 -28.94 -30.26
CA CYS A 226 -21.54 -28.54 -30.87
C CYS A 226 -20.76 -27.71 -29.85
N SER A 227 -19.48 -28.02 -29.71
CA SER A 227 -18.57 -27.28 -28.82
C SER A 227 -17.28 -26.99 -29.58
N VAL A 228 -16.87 -25.72 -29.62
CA VAL A 228 -15.69 -25.25 -30.38
C VAL A 228 -14.81 -24.35 -29.52
N PRO A 229 -13.48 -24.42 -29.67
CA PRO A 229 -12.58 -23.57 -28.91
C PRO A 229 -12.60 -22.14 -29.45
N LEU A 230 -12.42 -21.17 -28.54
CA LEU A 230 -12.18 -19.77 -28.86
C LEU A 230 -10.68 -19.52 -28.78
N LEU A 231 -10.03 -19.42 -29.94
CA LEU A 231 -8.58 -19.32 -30.08
C LEU A 231 -8.20 -18.00 -30.75
N ASP A 232 -7.26 -17.27 -30.15
CA ASP A 232 -6.53 -16.18 -30.82
C ASP A 232 -5.08 -16.63 -31.03
N GLY A 233 -4.74 -16.97 -32.28
CA GLY A 233 -3.53 -17.73 -32.58
C GLY A 233 -3.50 -19.06 -31.82
N GLU A 234 -2.52 -19.25 -30.94
CA GLU A 234 -2.42 -20.42 -30.05
C GLU A 234 -3.03 -20.20 -28.65
N ARG A 235 -3.43 -18.97 -28.31
CA ARG A 235 -3.98 -18.62 -26.99
C ARG A 235 -5.42 -19.11 -26.90
N LEU A 236 -5.69 -19.99 -25.93
CA LEU A 236 -7.05 -20.40 -25.58
C LEU A 236 -7.70 -19.29 -24.74
N LEU A 237 -8.77 -18.70 -25.28
CA LEU A 237 -9.58 -17.70 -24.57
C LEU A 237 -10.79 -18.33 -23.87
N GLY A 238 -11.28 -19.47 -24.40
CA GLY A 238 -12.49 -20.10 -23.90
C GLY A 238 -13.06 -21.15 -24.85
N VAL A 239 -14.34 -21.47 -24.66
CA VAL A 239 -15.11 -22.44 -25.45
C VAL A 239 -16.51 -21.90 -25.71
N LEU A 240 -16.97 -22.02 -26.95
CA LEU A 240 -18.35 -21.72 -27.36
C LEU A 240 -19.13 -23.03 -27.51
N ASN A 241 -20.27 -23.12 -26.84
CA ASN A 241 -21.13 -24.28 -26.82
C ASN A 241 -22.52 -23.93 -27.33
N VAL A 242 -23.08 -24.77 -28.19
CA VAL A 242 -24.51 -24.75 -28.56
C VAL A 242 -25.09 -26.15 -28.46
N SER A 243 -26.36 -26.25 -28.09
CA SER A 243 -27.04 -27.53 -27.90
C SER A 243 -28.52 -27.46 -28.28
N SER A 244 -29.04 -28.58 -28.77
CA SER A 244 -30.46 -28.76 -29.09
C SER A 244 -31.08 -29.82 -28.19
N MET A 245 -32.32 -29.57 -27.77
CA MET A 245 -33.14 -30.57 -27.07
C MET A 245 -33.48 -31.74 -28.02
N PRO A 246 -33.80 -32.96 -27.52
CA PRO A 246 -34.16 -34.11 -28.37
C PRO A 246 -35.38 -33.89 -29.28
N THR A 247 -36.27 -32.96 -28.89
CA THR A 247 -37.44 -32.56 -29.68
C THR A 247 -37.14 -31.47 -30.71
N GLY A 248 -35.92 -30.92 -30.71
CA GLY A 248 -35.46 -29.90 -31.65
C GLY A 248 -34.72 -30.46 -32.86
N ARG A 249 -34.19 -29.57 -33.70
CA ARG A 249 -33.34 -29.94 -34.84
C ARG A 249 -32.03 -30.56 -34.36
N GLU A 250 -31.66 -31.71 -34.92
CA GLU A 250 -30.35 -32.33 -34.67
C GLU A 250 -29.23 -31.50 -35.30
N LEU A 251 -28.18 -31.19 -34.53
CA LEU A 251 -27.00 -30.48 -35.02
C LEU A 251 -26.14 -31.41 -35.88
N THR A 252 -25.56 -30.83 -36.94
CA THR A 252 -24.85 -31.54 -38.00
C THR A 252 -23.42 -31.03 -38.20
N MET A 253 -22.63 -31.70 -39.04
CA MET A 253 -21.28 -31.25 -39.39
C MET A 253 -21.24 -29.84 -40.01
N PRO A 254 -22.18 -29.47 -40.93
CA PRO A 254 -22.33 -28.08 -41.36
C PRO A 254 -22.53 -27.08 -40.22
N ASP A 255 -23.29 -27.43 -39.18
CA ASP A 255 -23.49 -26.55 -38.02
C ASP A 255 -22.19 -26.39 -37.21
N LEU A 256 -21.42 -27.47 -37.05
CA LEU A 256 -20.08 -27.42 -36.44
C LEU A 256 -19.14 -26.50 -37.23
N HIS A 257 -19.09 -26.62 -38.56
CA HIS A 257 -18.24 -25.76 -39.40
C HIS A 257 -18.66 -24.28 -39.37
N THR A 258 -19.96 -24.01 -39.29
CA THR A 258 -20.47 -22.65 -39.06
C THR A 258 -20.01 -22.13 -37.70
N LEU A 259 -20.10 -22.95 -36.65
CA LEU A 259 -19.66 -22.57 -35.32
C LEU A 259 -18.13 -22.38 -35.24
N GLU A 260 -17.33 -23.18 -35.95
CA GLU A 260 -15.85 -23.01 -36.06
C GLU A 260 -15.46 -21.73 -36.82
N ARG A 261 -16.27 -21.29 -37.78
CA ARG A 261 -16.09 -19.98 -38.44
C ARG A 261 -16.41 -18.84 -37.49
N LEU A 262 -17.53 -18.93 -36.77
CA LEU A 262 -17.91 -17.96 -35.76
C LEU A 262 -16.90 -17.89 -34.62
N SER A 263 -16.41 -19.03 -34.13
CA SER A 263 -15.51 -19.10 -32.99
C SER A 263 -14.20 -18.35 -33.23
N ARG A 264 -13.64 -18.41 -34.45
CA ARG A 264 -12.45 -17.65 -34.83
C ARG A 264 -12.69 -16.13 -34.78
N ARG A 265 -13.89 -15.67 -35.15
CA ARG A 265 -14.25 -14.24 -35.13
C ARG A 265 -14.53 -13.76 -33.70
N ILE A 266 -15.32 -14.54 -32.97
CA ILE A 266 -15.63 -14.31 -31.56
C ILE A 266 -14.33 -14.26 -30.75
N ALA A 267 -13.38 -15.16 -31.01
CA ALA A 267 -12.09 -15.15 -30.33
C ALA A 267 -11.27 -13.88 -30.59
N ARG A 268 -11.26 -13.35 -31.82
CA ARG A 268 -10.56 -12.10 -32.14
C ARG A 268 -11.13 -10.90 -31.38
N VAL A 269 -12.46 -10.77 -31.36
CA VAL A 269 -13.17 -9.73 -30.61
C VAL A 269 -12.91 -9.86 -29.10
N LEU A 270 -12.98 -11.08 -28.57
CA LEU A 270 -12.67 -11.33 -27.17
C LEU A 270 -11.21 -11.05 -26.82
N SER A 271 -10.27 -11.33 -27.72
CA SER A 271 -8.85 -11.04 -27.50
C SER A 271 -8.60 -9.54 -27.40
N GLU A 272 -9.20 -8.74 -28.30
CA GLU A 272 -9.06 -7.29 -28.25
C GLU A 272 -9.71 -6.69 -27.00
N SER A 273 -10.90 -7.16 -26.63
CA SER A 273 -11.55 -6.78 -25.37
C SER A 273 -10.67 -7.09 -24.15
N ILE A 274 -10.06 -8.28 -24.09
CA ILE A 274 -9.11 -8.64 -23.02
C ILE A 274 -7.88 -7.72 -23.05
N ARG A 275 -7.34 -7.41 -24.23
CA ARG A 275 -6.17 -6.53 -24.39
C ARG A 275 -6.44 -5.11 -23.92
N LEU A 276 -7.59 -4.54 -24.26
CA LEU A 276 -8.00 -3.21 -23.80
C LEU A 276 -8.18 -3.19 -22.27
N GLN A 277 -8.77 -4.25 -21.71
CA GLN A 277 -8.89 -4.40 -20.27
C GLN A 277 -7.51 -4.48 -19.59
N GLU A 278 -6.55 -5.24 -20.15
CA GLU A 278 -5.17 -5.30 -19.67
C GLU A 278 -4.48 -3.91 -19.70
N LEU A 279 -4.75 -3.09 -20.72
CA LEU A 279 -4.23 -1.71 -20.80
C LEU A 279 -4.86 -0.79 -19.75
N GLN A 280 -6.17 -0.88 -19.53
CA GLN A 280 -6.86 -0.12 -18.48
C GLN A 280 -6.35 -0.47 -17.09
N VAL A 281 -6.14 -1.76 -16.81
CA VAL A 281 -5.51 -2.21 -15.55
C VAL A 281 -4.14 -1.56 -15.39
N ARG A 282 -3.28 -1.59 -16.41
CA ARG A 282 -1.95 -0.95 -16.35
C ARG A 282 -2.00 0.57 -16.13
N ALA A 283 -2.97 1.26 -16.74
CA ALA A 283 -3.17 2.68 -16.51
C ALA A 283 -3.54 2.95 -15.04
N GLY A 284 -4.49 2.19 -14.50
CA GLY A 284 -4.86 2.25 -13.09
C GLY A 284 -3.68 1.92 -12.17
N GLU A 285 -2.86 0.92 -12.49
CA GLU A 285 -1.65 0.60 -11.71
C GLU A 285 -0.67 1.79 -11.65
N MET A 286 -0.52 2.52 -12.75
CA MET A 286 0.36 3.70 -12.79
C MET A 286 -0.21 4.86 -11.97
N GLU A 287 -1.52 5.06 -12.01
CA GLU A 287 -2.24 6.04 -11.19
C GLU A 287 -2.14 5.72 -9.69
N LEU A 288 -2.32 4.45 -9.30
CA LEU A 288 -2.11 3.99 -7.92
C LEU A 288 -0.70 4.33 -7.47
N ARG A 289 0.30 3.94 -8.26
CA ARG A 289 1.70 4.16 -7.94
C ARG A 289 2.01 5.65 -7.75
N GLN A 290 1.50 6.50 -8.62
CA GLN A 290 1.67 7.95 -8.50
C GLN A 290 1.01 8.46 -7.21
N SER A 291 -0.23 8.08 -6.96
CA SER A 291 -1.01 8.50 -5.80
C SER A 291 -0.39 8.04 -4.48
N VAL A 292 0.14 6.82 -4.42
CA VAL A 292 0.89 6.29 -3.27
C VAL A 292 2.19 7.06 -3.07
N GLY A 293 2.88 7.42 -4.16
CA GLY A 293 4.05 8.29 -4.11
C GLY A 293 3.75 9.66 -3.51
N GLU A 294 2.70 10.31 -4.00
CA GLU A 294 2.23 11.61 -3.47
C GLU A 294 1.80 11.52 -2.00
N LEU A 295 1.17 10.41 -1.62
CA LEU A 295 0.74 10.17 -0.24
C LEU A 295 1.91 9.98 0.73
N ALA A 296 2.98 9.32 0.30
CA ALA A 296 4.19 9.17 1.10
C ALA A 296 4.85 10.52 1.42
N ASP A 297 4.73 11.50 0.52
CA ASP A 297 5.28 12.84 0.70
C ASP A 297 4.33 13.81 1.42
N LYS A 298 3.03 13.48 1.56
CA LYS A 298 2.06 14.32 2.27
C LYS A 298 2.37 14.38 3.78
N PRO A 299 2.46 15.57 4.39
CA PRO A 299 2.57 15.70 5.84
C PRO A 299 1.28 15.20 6.51
N GLY A 300 1.41 14.39 7.57
CA GLY A 300 0.27 13.82 8.29
C GLY A 300 0.71 12.73 9.25
N SER A 301 -0.23 12.26 10.08
CA SER A 301 -0.02 11.07 10.90
C SER A 301 0.00 9.81 10.05
N THR A 302 0.67 8.77 10.53
CA THR A 302 0.71 7.48 9.81
C THR A 302 -0.70 6.90 9.65
N ALA A 303 -1.58 7.04 10.65
CA ALA A 303 -2.97 6.57 10.56
C ALA A 303 -3.76 7.28 9.45
N GLU A 304 -3.61 8.60 9.30
CA GLU A 304 -4.26 9.36 8.20
C GLU A 304 -3.76 8.91 6.83
N ARG A 305 -2.44 8.73 6.69
CA ARG A 305 -1.86 8.23 5.42
C ARG A 305 -2.37 6.83 5.10
N PHE A 306 -2.42 5.91 6.07
CA PHE A 306 -2.97 4.58 5.87
C PHE A 306 -4.46 4.60 5.49
N SER A 307 -5.26 5.46 6.14
CA SER A 307 -6.69 5.62 5.83
C SER A 307 -6.89 6.05 4.37
N LEU A 308 -6.18 7.11 3.94
CA LEU A 308 -6.21 7.59 2.56
C LEU A 308 -5.77 6.52 1.56
N LEU A 309 -4.72 5.77 1.88
CA LEU A 309 -4.25 4.65 1.06
C LEU A 309 -5.33 3.58 0.90
N THR A 310 -5.93 3.16 2.01
CA THR A 310 -6.96 2.11 1.97
C THR A 310 -8.20 2.57 1.24
N SER A 311 -8.62 3.83 1.36
CA SER A 311 -9.75 4.38 0.60
C SER A 311 -9.46 4.40 -0.90
N LEU A 312 -8.28 4.86 -1.31
CA LEU A 312 -7.86 4.85 -2.71
C LEU A 312 -7.84 3.44 -3.30
N VAL A 313 -7.23 2.48 -2.58
CA VAL A 313 -7.17 1.09 -3.02
C VAL A 313 -8.58 0.45 -3.05
N CYS A 314 -9.47 0.82 -2.13
CA CYS A 314 -10.86 0.36 -2.12
C CYS A 314 -11.59 0.79 -3.40
N GLU A 315 -11.52 2.09 -3.72
CA GLU A 315 -12.15 2.67 -4.92
C GLU A 315 -11.61 2.04 -6.20
N MET A 316 -10.29 1.92 -6.31
CA MET A 316 -9.62 1.33 -7.48
C MET A 316 -9.95 -0.14 -7.72
N THR A 317 -10.15 -0.91 -6.65
CA THR A 317 -10.41 -2.35 -6.75
C THR A 317 -11.89 -2.69 -6.87
N GLY A 318 -12.77 -1.71 -6.61
CA GLY A 318 -14.20 -1.98 -6.46
C GLY A 318 -14.52 -2.90 -5.28
N ALA A 319 -13.64 -2.94 -4.28
CA ALA A 319 -13.89 -3.63 -3.03
C ALA A 319 -14.89 -2.83 -2.17
N GLU A 320 -15.70 -3.52 -1.38
CA GLU A 320 -16.59 -2.91 -0.38
C GLU A 320 -15.78 -2.36 0.80
N SER A 321 -14.75 -3.09 1.19
CA SER A 321 -13.85 -2.69 2.27
C SER A 321 -12.43 -3.18 2.01
N VAL A 322 -11.45 -2.37 2.46
CA VAL A 322 -10.03 -2.70 2.46
C VAL A 322 -9.45 -2.41 3.83
N GLU A 323 -8.82 -3.41 4.44
CA GLU A 323 -8.05 -3.27 5.67
C GLU A 323 -6.62 -3.72 5.44
N VAL A 324 -5.66 -3.00 6.02
CA VAL A 324 -4.23 -3.35 5.93
C VAL A 324 -3.69 -3.61 7.32
N PHE A 325 -3.29 -4.85 7.57
CA PHE A 325 -2.62 -5.25 8.79
C PHE A 325 -1.12 -5.33 8.56
N VAL A 326 -0.34 -4.64 9.39
CA VAL A 326 1.11 -4.58 9.33
C VAL A 326 1.68 -5.52 10.38
N SER A 327 2.66 -6.34 10.01
CA SER A 327 3.30 -7.25 10.96
C SER A 327 4.15 -6.47 11.96
N THR A 328 4.42 -7.06 13.12
CA THR A 328 5.57 -6.64 13.91
C THR A 328 6.85 -7.31 13.37
N THR A 329 8.03 -6.76 13.69
CA THR A 329 9.32 -7.35 13.27
C THR A 329 9.53 -8.77 13.82
N GLY A 330 8.97 -9.08 14.99
CA GLY A 330 8.97 -10.44 15.55
C GLY A 330 8.04 -11.43 14.82
N GLY A 331 7.13 -10.93 13.97
CA GLY A 331 6.18 -11.75 13.21
C GLY A 331 5.06 -12.40 14.04
N GLU A 332 4.95 -12.05 15.32
CA GLU A 332 3.98 -12.64 16.26
C GLU A 332 2.62 -11.92 16.25
N TRP A 333 2.56 -10.70 15.74
CA TRP A 333 1.36 -9.86 15.74
C TRP A 333 1.17 -9.15 14.41
N LEU A 334 -0.08 -8.88 14.09
CA LEU A 334 -0.54 -8.09 12.96
C LEU A 334 -1.37 -6.93 13.50
N VAL A 335 -0.91 -5.71 13.29
CA VAL A 335 -1.53 -4.47 13.77
C VAL A 335 -2.29 -3.82 12.63
N LEU A 336 -3.54 -3.41 12.84
CA LEU A 336 -4.29 -2.66 11.85
C LEU A 336 -3.60 -1.32 11.59
N GLY A 337 -3.04 -1.18 10.40
CA GLY A 337 -2.42 0.06 9.91
C GLY A 337 -3.47 1.03 9.38
N GLY A 338 -4.46 0.52 8.63
CA GLY A 338 -5.50 1.33 7.99
C GLY A 338 -6.74 0.54 7.60
N SER A 339 -7.85 1.25 7.46
CA SER A 339 -9.14 0.73 6.99
C SER A 339 -9.85 1.79 6.15
N SER A 340 -10.52 1.36 5.08
CA SER A 340 -11.25 2.26 4.16
C SER A 340 -12.54 2.83 4.75
N TYR A 341 -13.06 2.26 5.84
CA TYR A 341 -14.36 2.62 6.42
C TYR A 341 -14.29 3.08 7.89
N ARG A 342 -13.14 2.93 8.54
CA ARG A 342 -12.91 3.40 9.91
C ARG A 342 -11.48 3.92 10.09
N VAL A 343 -11.36 5.01 10.86
CA VAL A 343 -10.05 5.45 11.37
C VAL A 343 -9.83 4.75 12.71
N ALA A 344 -8.76 3.96 12.83
CA ALA A 344 -8.40 3.32 14.08
C ALA A 344 -7.93 4.39 15.09
N VAL A 345 -8.71 4.57 16.17
CA VAL A 345 -8.36 5.48 17.27
C VAL A 345 -7.38 4.81 18.24
N GLU A 346 -7.44 3.48 18.35
CA GLU A 346 -6.50 2.63 19.08
C GLU A 346 -5.97 1.51 18.15
N PRO A 347 -4.74 1.03 18.35
CA PRO A 347 -4.17 -0.03 17.52
C PRO A 347 -4.92 -1.35 17.73
N ASP A 348 -5.69 -1.76 16.74
CA ASP A 348 -6.32 -3.09 16.69
C ASP A 348 -5.23 -4.14 16.39
N VAL A 349 -5.06 -5.14 17.26
CA VAL A 349 -3.95 -6.10 17.21
C VAL A 349 -4.46 -7.53 17.17
N VAL A 350 -3.96 -8.30 16.21
CA VAL A 350 -4.26 -9.71 16.03
C VAL A 350 -3.00 -10.53 16.26
N ARG A 351 -3.09 -11.53 17.15
CA ARG A 351 -1.99 -12.50 17.37
C ARG A 351 -1.90 -13.45 16.19
N VAL A 352 -0.71 -13.61 15.65
CA VAL A 352 -0.43 -14.61 14.62
C VAL A 352 -0.50 -15.99 15.26
N GLY A 353 -1.38 -16.84 14.73
CA GLY A 353 -1.48 -18.23 15.17
C GLY A 353 -2.62 -19.00 14.50
N ARG A 354 -3.83 -18.43 14.43
CA ARG A 354 -5.00 -19.07 13.81
C ARG A 354 -5.79 -18.07 12.95
N GLY A 355 -6.64 -18.59 12.07
CA GLY A 355 -7.49 -17.79 11.16
C GLY A 355 -6.85 -17.50 9.80
N ALA A 356 -7.65 -16.98 8.87
CA ALA A 356 -7.23 -16.74 7.48
C ALA A 356 -6.13 -15.69 7.35
N LEU A 357 -6.19 -14.63 8.16
CA LEU A 357 -5.17 -13.59 8.25
C LEU A 357 -3.81 -14.16 8.67
N SER A 358 -3.76 -14.98 9.73
CA SER A 358 -2.54 -15.70 10.14
C SER A 358 -2.03 -16.66 9.07
N ARG A 359 -2.91 -17.39 8.39
CA ARG A 359 -2.51 -18.31 7.31
C ARG A 359 -1.93 -17.57 6.12
N ALA A 360 -2.54 -16.47 5.69
CA ALA A 360 -2.02 -15.65 4.60
C ALA A 360 -0.61 -15.15 4.92
N TYR A 361 -0.40 -14.65 6.16
CA TYR A 361 0.90 -14.20 6.65
C TYR A 361 1.96 -15.32 6.68
N LEU A 362 1.66 -16.44 7.34
CA LEU A 362 2.61 -17.54 7.55
C LEU A 362 2.89 -18.33 6.27
N GLU A 363 1.86 -18.64 5.48
CA GLU A 363 1.98 -19.45 4.26
C GLU A 363 2.42 -18.61 3.04
N ARG A 364 2.47 -17.28 3.16
CA ARG A 364 2.86 -16.33 2.10
C ARG A 364 2.06 -16.50 0.81
N ARG A 365 0.78 -16.83 0.94
CA ARG A 365 -0.14 -16.97 -0.20
C ARG A 365 -1.48 -16.32 0.09
N THR A 366 -2.15 -15.90 -0.99
CA THR A 366 -3.51 -15.39 -0.88
C THR A 366 -4.45 -16.48 -0.37
N ILE A 367 -5.26 -16.15 0.63
CA ILE A 367 -6.36 -16.99 1.12
C ILE A 367 -7.67 -16.33 0.70
N ILE A 368 -8.58 -17.07 0.08
CA ILE A 368 -9.91 -16.59 -0.29
C ILE A 368 -10.93 -17.35 0.56
N LEU A 369 -11.81 -16.62 1.23
CA LEU A 369 -12.96 -17.16 1.93
C LEU A 369 -14.23 -16.54 1.34
N THR A 370 -15.18 -17.38 0.93
CA THR A 370 -16.49 -16.90 0.49
C THR A 370 -17.50 -17.35 1.54
N GLU A 371 -18.30 -16.42 2.05
CA GLU A 371 -19.32 -16.75 3.03
C GLU A 371 -20.35 -17.72 2.44
N PRO A 372 -20.69 -18.80 3.15
CA PRO A 372 -21.75 -19.69 2.73
C PRO A 372 -23.10 -19.00 2.95
N VAL A 373 -23.78 -18.63 1.87
CA VAL A 373 -25.13 -18.09 1.94
C VAL A 373 -26.16 -19.19 1.74
N ASP A 374 -27.23 -19.17 2.56
CA ASP A 374 -28.38 -20.05 2.38
C ASP A 374 -28.95 -19.85 0.96
N PRO A 375 -29.01 -20.90 0.12
CA PRO A 375 -29.59 -20.83 -1.22
C PRO A 375 -31.03 -20.31 -1.28
N GLN A 376 -31.77 -20.27 -0.16
CA GLN A 376 -33.13 -19.73 -0.05
C GLN A 376 -33.19 -18.26 0.40
N SER A 377 -32.07 -17.66 0.77
CA SER A 377 -32.02 -16.24 1.17
C SER A 377 -31.73 -15.32 -0.02
N GLU A 378 -32.20 -14.07 0.04
CA GLU A 378 -31.88 -13.02 -0.94
C GLU A 378 -30.50 -12.37 -0.70
N GLN A 379 -29.71 -12.87 0.27
CA GLN A 379 -28.40 -12.30 0.59
C GLN A 379 -27.35 -12.64 -0.48
N ILE A 380 -26.42 -11.72 -0.69
CA ILE A 380 -25.28 -11.90 -1.60
C ILE A 380 -24.10 -12.37 -0.76
N ALA A 381 -23.39 -13.40 -1.24
CA ALA A 381 -22.23 -13.96 -0.53
C ALA A 381 -21.01 -13.04 -0.65
N SER A 382 -20.57 -12.43 0.46
CA SER A 382 -19.31 -11.71 0.49
C SER A 382 -18.12 -12.65 0.33
N SER A 383 -17.14 -12.23 -0.45
CA SER A 383 -15.84 -12.91 -0.59
C SER A 383 -14.73 -12.05 -0.01
N PHE A 384 -13.96 -12.64 0.89
CA PHE A 384 -12.80 -12.04 1.53
C PHE A 384 -11.51 -12.58 0.91
N ALA A 385 -10.66 -11.68 0.43
CA ALA A 385 -9.31 -12.00 -0.04
C ALA A 385 -8.27 -11.49 0.97
N PHE A 386 -7.56 -12.42 1.61
CA PHE A 386 -6.45 -12.15 2.53
C PHE A 386 -5.15 -12.26 1.73
N VAL A 387 -4.54 -11.12 1.42
CA VAL A 387 -3.39 -11.02 0.52
C VAL A 387 -2.14 -10.64 1.30
N PRO A 388 -1.10 -11.49 1.33
CA PRO A 388 0.14 -11.16 2.03
C PRO A 388 0.89 -10.04 1.30
N LEU A 389 1.40 -9.09 2.06
CA LEU A 389 2.18 -7.96 1.58
C LEU A 389 3.67 -8.31 1.71
N VAL A 390 4.33 -8.60 0.59
CA VAL A 390 5.66 -9.24 0.59
C VAL A 390 6.68 -8.37 -0.15
N MET A 391 7.83 -8.15 0.49
CA MET A 391 9.06 -7.60 -0.10
C MET A 391 10.20 -8.60 0.12
N SER A 392 11.31 -8.21 0.75
CA SER A 392 12.32 -9.15 1.28
C SER A 392 11.77 -10.04 2.39
N GLU A 393 10.70 -9.59 3.06
CA GLU A 393 9.98 -10.28 4.13
C GLU A 393 8.47 -10.03 3.97
N VAL A 394 7.64 -10.75 4.75
CA VAL A 394 6.20 -10.47 4.81
C VAL A 394 5.98 -9.31 5.76
N LEU A 395 5.55 -8.18 5.21
CA LEU A 395 5.32 -6.94 5.94
C LEU A 395 3.94 -6.89 6.60
N GLY A 396 3.01 -7.75 6.18
CA GLY A 396 1.62 -7.69 6.62
C GLY A 396 0.66 -8.49 5.75
N VAL A 397 -0.63 -8.25 5.94
CA VAL A 397 -1.73 -8.84 5.17
C VAL A 397 -2.75 -7.73 4.89
N ALA A 398 -3.12 -7.56 3.62
CA ALA A 398 -4.27 -6.77 3.22
C ALA A 398 -5.51 -7.66 3.10
N VAL A 399 -6.64 -7.19 3.58
CA VAL A 399 -7.93 -7.87 3.54
C VAL A 399 -8.85 -7.05 2.65
N PHE A 400 -9.42 -7.70 1.64
CA PHE A 400 -10.37 -7.09 0.71
C PHE A 400 -11.70 -7.83 0.81
N GLU A 401 -12.79 -7.10 0.90
CA GLU A 401 -14.15 -7.64 0.85
C GLU A 401 -14.81 -7.29 -0.49
N PHE A 402 -15.44 -8.30 -1.11
CA PHE A 402 -16.18 -8.14 -2.35
C PHE A 402 -17.57 -8.73 -2.20
N ALA A 403 -18.61 -7.92 -2.44
CA ALA A 403 -19.98 -8.42 -2.58
C ALA A 403 -20.15 -9.20 -3.90
N GLU A 404 -19.42 -8.81 -4.96
CA GLU A 404 -19.59 -9.36 -6.30
C GLU A 404 -18.38 -10.20 -6.73
N ARG A 405 -18.65 -11.43 -7.20
CA ARG A 405 -17.57 -12.36 -7.59
C ARG A 405 -16.69 -11.86 -8.74
N HIS A 406 -17.27 -11.14 -9.70
CA HIS A 406 -16.50 -10.66 -10.85
C HIS A 406 -15.47 -9.59 -10.44
N ARG A 407 -15.77 -8.76 -9.44
CA ARG A 407 -14.83 -7.79 -8.86
C ARG A 407 -13.64 -8.48 -8.20
N LEU A 408 -13.88 -9.59 -7.49
CA LEU A 408 -12.80 -10.42 -6.98
C LEU A 408 -11.92 -10.96 -8.11
N ASP A 409 -12.50 -11.44 -9.21
CA ASP A 409 -11.72 -11.99 -10.33
C ASP A 409 -10.89 -10.89 -11.02
N GLU A 410 -11.43 -9.67 -11.17
CA GLU A 410 -10.69 -8.48 -11.65
C GLU A 410 -9.53 -8.11 -10.70
N PHE A 411 -9.80 -8.05 -9.40
CA PHE A 411 -8.79 -7.81 -8.38
C PHE A 411 -7.67 -8.86 -8.44
N MET A 412 -8.01 -10.14 -8.61
CA MET A 412 -7.01 -11.21 -8.67
C MET A 412 -6.05 -11.06 -9.85
N ALA A 413 -6.50 -10.47 -10.97
CA ALA A 413 -5.65 -10.16 -12.12
C ALA A 413 -4.65 -9.01 -11.84
N ALA A 414 -5.09 -7.99 -11.09
CA ALA A 414 -4.25 -6.82 -10.73
C ALA A 414 -3.51 -6.97 -9.38
N ARG A 415 -3.79 -8.05 -8.63
CA ARG A 415 -3.39 -8.26 -7.23
C ARG A 415 -1.92 -7.97 -6.97
N ASN A 416 -1.03 -8.45 -7.84
CA ASN A 416 0.41 -8.34 -7.62
C ASN A 416 0.88 -6.89 -7.62
N SER A 417 0.31 -6.04 -8.48
CA SER A 417 0.66 -4.62 -8.55
C SER A 417 0.17 -3.87 -7.32
N ILE A 418 -1.10 -4.08 -6.93
CA ILE A 418 -1.69 -3.49 -5.72
C ILE A 418 -0.91 -3.90 -4.48
N THR A 419 -0.59 -5.19 -4.35
CA THR A 419 0.19 -5.75 -3.23
C THR A 419 1.58 -5.09 -3.15
N LEU A 420 2.21 -4.87 -4.30
CA LEU A 420 3.54 -4.26 -4.37
C LEU A 420 3.52 -2.80 -3.92
N GLU A 421 2.53 -2.00 -4.35
CA GLU A 421 2.42 -0.60 -3.90
C GLU A 421 2.09 -0.48 -2.42
N LEU A 422 1.16 -1.31 -1.90
CA LEU A 422 0.89 -1.39 -0.46
C LEU A 422 2.16 -1.76 0.32
N SER A 423 2.92 -2.74 -0.17
CA SER A 423 4.16 -3.19 0.48
C SER A 423 5.25 -2.11 0.48
N ARG A 424 5.37 -1.34 -0.62
CA ARG A 424 6.30 -0.21 -0.71
C ARG A 424 5.92 0.91 0.26
N PHE A 425 4.64 1.23 0.34
CA PHE A 425 4.15 2.23 1.29
C PHE A 425 4.51 1.86 2.74
N ILE A 426 4.18 0.63 3.16
CA ILE A 426 4.51 0.14 4.52
C ILE A 426 6.02 0.19 4.77
N SER A 427 6.82 -0.25 3.79
CA SER A 427 8.28 -0.22 3.89
C SER A 427 8.83 1.20 4.04
N SER A 428 8.22 2.17 3.35
CA SER A 428 8.60 3.58 3.42
C SER A 428 8.26 4.16 4.79
N GLU A 429 7.02 3.96 5.26
CA GLU A 429 6.56 4.42 6.58
C GLU A 429 7.41 3.85 7.72
N ARG A 430 7.69 2.53 7.70
CA ARG A 430 8.57 1.90 8.70
C ARG A 430 9.96 2.52 8.71
N ARG A 431 10.54 2.76 7.54
CA ARG A 431 11.89 3.34 7.42
C ARG A 431 11.93 4.77 7.94
N GLU A 432 10.95 5.59 7.57
CA GLU A 432 10.85 6.99 8.01
C GLU A 432 10.66 7.06 9.53
N ARG A 433 9.78 6.22 10.09
CA ARG A 433 9.53 6.15 11.54
C ARG A 433 10.75 5.68 12.31
N ARG A 434 11.44 4.64 11.83
CA ARG A 434 12.67 4.14 12.45
C ARG A 434 13.75 5.21 12.50
N LEU A 435 13.98 5.91 11.38
CA LEU A 435 14.96 7.00 11.33
C LEU A 435 14.60 8.13 12.30
N ARG A 436 13.32 8.54 12.36
CA ARG A 436 12.88 9.56 13.32
C ARG A 436 13.07 9.13 14.77
N ALA A 437 12.70 7.90 15.11
CA ALA A 437 12.86 7.35 16.46
C ALA A 437 14.34 7.27 16.86
N GLU A 438 15.21 6.87 15.93
CA GLU A 438 16.66 6.86 16.11
C GLU A 438 17.20 8.26 16.44
N LEU A 439 16.88 9.26 15.61
CA LEU A 439 17.34 10.64 15.82
C LEU A 439 16.81 11.21 17.15
N ALA A 440 15.54 10.94 17.48
CA ALA A 440 14.96 11.35 18.76
C ALA A 440 15.65 10.71 19.96
N SER A 441 16.04 9.44 19.86
CA SER A 441 16.79 8.72 20.90
C SER A 441 18.17 9.33 21.13
N LEU A 442 18.90 9.61 20.04
CA LEU A 442 20.21 10.25 20.10
C LEU A 442 20.13 11.66 20.69
N ALA A 443 19.06 12.40 20.36
CA ALA A 443 18.83 13.72 20.92
C ALA A 443 18.68 13.67 22.45
N LYS A 444 17.83 12.77 22.96
CA LYS A 444 17.63 12.56 24.40
C LYS A 444 18.91 12.19 25.13
N ILE A 445 19.75 11.34 24.55
CA ILE A 445 21.07 11.00 25.12
C ILE A 445 21.96 12.25 25.15
N SER A 446 21.98 13.03 24.08
CA SER A 446 22.86 14.21 23.97
C SER A 446 22.49 15.30 24.97
N GLU A 447 21.19 15.50 25.20
CA GLU A 447 20.66 16.45 26.20
C GLU A 447 21.01 16.05 27.64
N ALA A 448 21.24 14.76 27.91
CA ALA A 448 21.51 14.25 29.25
C ALA A 448 22.97 14.42 29.71
N VAL A 449 23.89 14.80 28.81
CA VAL A 449 25.32 14.90 29.11
C VAL A 449 25.63 15.75 30.35
N PRO A 450 25.07 16.97 30.53
CA PRO A 450 25.34 17.77 31.72
C PRO A 450 24.98 17.05 33.03
N ALA A 451 23.79 16.44 33.09
CA ALA A 451 23.33 15.70 34.27
C ALA A 451 24.23 14.49 34.58
N VAL A 452 24.68 13.78 33.54
CA VAL A 452 25.57 12.61 33.68
C VAL A 452 26.95 13.00 34.20
N ILE A 453 27.52 14.12 33.75
CA ILE A 453 28.81 14.62 34.24
C ILE A 453 28.70 15.13 35.69
N SER A 454 27.53 15.65 36.08
CA SER A 454 27.27 16.16 37.43
C SER A 454 27.23 15.07 38.51
N CYS A 455 27.02 13.79 38.14
CA CYS A 455 26.93 12.68 39.09
C CYS A 455 28.22 12.50 39.93
N ARG A 456 28.04 12.24 41.24
CA ARG A 456 29.11 12.06 42.23
C ARG A 456 29.19 10.65 42.81
N SER A 457 28.23 9.78 42.49
CA SER A 457 28.22 8.40 42.92
C SER A 457 27.70 7.48 41.81
N LEU A 458 28.01 6.17 41.90
CA LEU A 458 27.46 5.17 40.99
C LEU A 458 25.92 5.06 41.12
N GLU A 459 25.37 5.39 42.29
CA GLU A 459 23.92 5.39 42.54
C GLU A 459 23.23 6.52 41.77
N GLU A 460 23.72 7.76 41.90
CA GLU A 460 23.22 8.94 41.14
C GLU A 460 23.34 8.72 39.63
N LEU A 461 24.45 8.12 39.19
CA LEU A 461 24.67 7.80 37.79
C LEU A 461 23.70 6.72 37.28
N SER A 462 23.46 5.68 38.09
CA SER A 462 22.50 4.61 37.75
C SER A 462 21.09 5.16 37.63
N GLU A 463 20.69 6.06 38.54
CA GLU A 463 19.41 6.76 38.49
C GLU A 463 19.27 7.59 37.22
N THR A 464 20.27 8.43 36.94
CA THR A 464 20.28 9.31 35.77
C THR A 464 20.20 8.50 34.48
N LEU A 465 21.02 7.45 34.36
CA LEU A 465 21.01 6.56 33.20
C LEU A 465 19.67 5.85 33.01
N ALA A 466 19.07 5.35 34.09
CA ALA A 466 17.79 4.63 34.00
C ALA A 466 16.69 5.52 33.40
N ARG A 467 16.64 6.80 33.82
CA ARG A 467 15.68 7.78 33.29
C ARG A 467 15.97 8.12 31.82
N VAL A 468 17.24 8.37 31.48
CA VAL A 468 17.67 8.70 30.11
C VAL A 468 17.37 7.55 29.15
N ILE A 469 17.66 6.32 29.54
CA ILE A 469 17.41 5.13 28.72
C ILE A 469 15.91 4.88 28.58
N ALA A 470 15.13 5.03 29.66
CA ALA A 470 13.68 4.87 29.58
C ALA A 470 13.05 5.86 28.61
N ASP A 471 13.47 7.12 28.65
CA ASP A 471 12.99 8.14 27.73
C ASP A 471 13.51 7.90 26.30
N ALA A 472 14.81 7.61 26.12
CA ALA A 472 15.41 7.36 24.81
C ALA A 472 14.75 6.18 24.08
N LEU A 473 14.54 5.06 24.78
CA LEU A 473 13.91 3.86 24.20
C LEU A 473 12.38 3.91 24.17
N GLY A 474 11.76 4.85 24.91
CA GLY A 474 10.31 4.88 25.09
C GLY A 474 9.78 3.62 25.78
N CYS A 475 10.46 3.14 26.82
CA CYS A 475 10.09 1.90 27.52
C CYS A 475 9.50 2.16 28.91
N GLU A 476 8.73 1.21 29.45
CA GLU A 476 8.05 1.40 30.74
C GLU A 476 8.99 1.31 31.94
N ARG A 477 9.96 0.39 31.89
CA ARG A 477 10.81 0.11 33.05
C ARG A 477 12.25 -0.09 32.64
N VAL A 478 13.18 0.36 33.48
CA VAL A 478 14.62 0.16 33.29
C VAL A 478 15.27 -0.21 34.61
N SER A 479 16.12 -1.23 34.60
CA SER A 479 17.09 -1.49 35.66
C SER A 479 18.49 -1.17 35.16
N VAL A 480 19.25 -0.43 35.98
CA VAL A 480 20.66 -0.17 35.77
C VAL A 480 21.41 -0.71 36.97
N ARG A 481 22.43 -1.53 36.71
CA ARG A 481 23.34 -2.01 37.76
C ARG A 481 24.76 -1.72 37.35
N LEU A 482 25.50 -1.04 38.20
CA LEU A 482 26.91 -0.75 38.03
C LEU A 482 27.69 -1.32 39.23
N ARG A 483 28.98 -1.58 39.06
CA ARG A 483 29.86 -1.93 40.18
C ARG A 483 31.26 -1.32 40.00
N PRO A 484 31.94 -0.94 41.08
CA PRO A 484 33.30 -0.40 41.01
C PRO A 484 34.37 -1.36 40.49
N GLY A 485 34.13 -2.66 40.66
CA GLY A 485 35.07 -3.72 40.29
C GLY A 485 34.44 -5.09 40.47
N LYS A 486 35.14 -6.13 40.02
CA LYS A 486 34.61 -7.51 39.95
C LYS A 486 34.07 -8.06 41.26
N ASP A 487 34.71 -7.73 42.38
CA ASP A 487 34.37 -8.25 43.71
C ASP A 487 33.40 -7.34 44.50
N ALA A 488 33.03 -6.19 43.93
CA ALA A 488 32.10 -5.27 44.56
C ALA A 488 30.63 -5.66 44.26
N PRO A 489 29.69 -5.42 45.19
CA PRO A 489 28.28 -5.66 44.95
C PRO A 489 27.74 -4.74 43.85
N TRP A 490 26.73 -5.22 43.14
CA TRP A 490 25.96 -4.40 42.20
C TRP A 490 25.21 -3.28 42.94
N THR A 491 25.09 -2.11 42.31
CA THR A 491 24.19 -1.03 42.76
C THR A 491 22.88 -1.11 41.98
N PRO A 492 21.87 -1.88 42.43
CA PRO A 492 20.63 -2.04 41.67
C PRO A 492 19.79 -0.78 41.75
N PHE A 493 19.67 -0.06 40.63
CA PHE A 493 18.66 0.97 40.46
C PHE A 493 17.55 0.46 39.55
N ARG A 494 16.30 0.79 39.88
CA ARG A 494 15.10 0.42 39.11
C ARG A 494 14.22 1.64 38.93
N TYR A 495 13.88 1.94 37.69
CA TYR A 495 13.04 3.05 37.31
C TYR A 495 11.78 2.54 36.61
N ASP A 496 10.60 2.90 37.13
CA ASP A 496 9.30 2.65 36.49
C ASP A 496 8.73 3.98 35.97
N ALA A 497 8.82 4.18 34.66
CA ALA A 497 8.30 5.35 33.96
C ALA A 497 6.76 5.33 33.78
N ALA A 498 6.10 4.19 33.99
CA ALA A 498 4.64 4.10 34.02
C ALA A 498 4.07 4.58 35.36
N GLY A 499 4.89 4.62 36.42
CA GLY A 499 4.47 5.07 37.76
C GLY A 499 3.43 4.16 38.41
N LYS A 500 3.26 2.95 37.89
CA LYS A 500 2.31 1.97 38.41
C LYS A 500 3.10 1.02 39.32
N PRO A 501 2.60 0.60 40.50
CA PRO A 501 3.31 -0.34 41.38
C PRO A 501 3.35 -1.78 40.83
N ASP A 502 4.52 -2.43 40.85
CA ASP A 502 4.71 -3.84 40.48
C ASP A 502 5.61 -4.53 41.52
N THR A 503 4.97 -5.27 42.44
CA THR A 503 5.66 -5.92 43.56
C THR A 503 6.43 -7.18 43.15
N ALA A 504 6.14 -7.74 41.98
CA ALA A 504 6.84 -8.92 41.45
C ALA A 504 8.14 -8.55 40.74
N TRP A 505 8.17 -7.39 40.08
CA TRP A 505 9.28 -6.98 39.20
C TRP A 505 10.69 -7.10 39.81
N PRO A 506 10.95 -6.72 41.09
CA PRO A 506 12.30 -6.81 41.65
C PRO A 506 12.90 -8.23 41.62
N ALA A 507 12.08 -9.27 41.89
CA ALA A 507 12.54 -10.65 41.90
C ALA A 507 12.79 -11.15 40.46
N GLU A 508 11.90 -10.84 39.53
CA GLU A 508 12.07 -11.21 38.12
C GLU A 508 13.31 -10.52 37.50
N ASP A 509 13.50 -9.24 37.83
CA ASP A 509 14.66 -8.46 37.40
C ASP A 509 15.98 -9.04 37.92
N GLU A 510 15.99 -9.56 39.16
CA GLU A 510 17.15 -10.25 39.73
C GLU A 510 17.54 -11.50 38.93
N GLU A 511 16.55 -12.35 38.61
CA GLU A 511 16.77 -13.55 37.82
C GLU A 511 17.31 -13.23 36.42
N ARG A 512 16.71 -12.23 35.77
CA ARG A 512 17.08 -11.78 34.42
C ARG A 512 18.47 -11.17 34.39
N PHE A 513 18.82 -10.38 35.40
CA PHE A 513 20.16 -9.83 35.53
C PHE A 513 21.20 -10.93 35.79
N ALA A 514 20.90 -11.91 36.65
CA ALA A 514 21.79 -13.05 36.87
C ALA A 514 22.03 -13.85 35.57
N ARG A 515 21.03 -13.93 34.68
CA ARG A 515 21.21 -14.49 33.34
C ARG A 515 22.14 -13.66 32.46
N LEU A 516 22.02 -12.32 32.50
CA LEU A 516 22.94 -11.41 31.80
C LEU A 516 24.38 -11.57 32.32
N GLU A 517 24.57 -11.66 33.64
CA GLU A 517 25.88 -11.85 34.25
C GLU A 517 26.54 -13.17 33.83
N ARG A 518 25.77 -14.26 33.73
CA ARG A 518 26.25 -15.56 33.23
C ARG A 518 26.58 -15.53 31.74
N ARG A 519 25.69 -14.97 30.92
CA ARG A 519 25.86 -14.93 29.45
C ARG A 519 26.95 -13.96 29.02
N ARG A 520 27.07 -12.83 29.72
CA ARG A 520 27.91 -11.67 29.39
C ARG A 520 27.62 -11.03 28.04
N GLU A 521 26.67 -11.53 27.27
CA GLU A 521 26.28 -11.03 25.95
C GLU A 521 24.91 -10.37 26.03
N SER A 522 24.67 -9.42 25.12
CA SER A 522 23.34 -8.84 24.97
C SER A 522 22.35 -9.92 24.57
N PHE A 523 21.12 -9.78 25.04
CA PHE A 523 20.03 -10.63 24.58
C PHE A 523 18.71 -9.88 24.66
N GLN A 524 17.86 -10.20 23.71
CA GLN A 524 16.52 -9.65 23.59
C GLN A 524 15.51 -10.77 23.88
N MET A 525 14.40 -10.38 24.47
CA MET A 525 13.23 -11.23 24.67
C MET A 525 12.03 -10.45 24.15
N ALA A 526 11.33 -10.97 23.15
CA ALA A 526 10.21 -10.32 22.48
C ALA A 526 8.92 -11.10 22.78
N PHE A 527 7.88 -10.39 23.26
CA PHE A 527 6.47 -10.77 23.45
C PHE A 527 6.19 -12.23 23.78
N VAL A 528 7.07 -12.78 24.61
CA VAL A 528 6.84 -14.00 25.36
C VAL A 528 5.82 -13.65 26.44
N ASP A 529 4.64 -14.26 26.37
CA ASP A 529 3.61 -14.22 27.41
C ASP A 529 4.17 -14.92 28.67
N PHE A 530 5.04 -14.23 29.42
CA PHE A 530 5.28 -14.61 30.80
C PHE A 530 4.05 -14.11 31.56
N GLY A 531 3.17 -15.04 31.90
CA GLY A 531 2.37 -14.85 33.11
C GLY A 531 3.35 -14.43 34.23
N PRO A 532 2.99 -13.46 35.07
CA PRO A 532 3.92 -12.95 36.07
C PRO A 532 4.45 -14.13 36.90
N LEU A 533 5.78 -14.19 37.13
CA LEU A 533 6.41 -15.32 37.83
C LEU A 533 5.84 -15.49 39.25
N THR A 534 5.24 -14.41 39.77
CA THR A 534 4.54 -14.34 41.05
C THR A 534 3.13 -13.75 40.89
N PRO A 535 2.13 -14.24 41.65
CA PRO A 535 0.78 -13.68 41.65
C PRO A 535 0.79 -12.16 41.93
N GLY A 536 0.11 -11.37 41.09
CA GLY A 536 0.03 -9.91 41.21
C GLY A 536 1.09 -9.10 40.43
N GLY A 537 2.03 -9.77 39.75
CA GLY A 537 2.99 -9.10 38.85
C GLY A 537 2.40 -8.69 37.50
N ARG A 538 3.11 -7.82 36.77
CA ARG A 538 2.76 -7.51 35.38
C ARG A 538 3.42 -8.45 34.39
N ALA A 539 2.67 -8.84 33.36
CA ALA A 539 3.23 -9.54 32.22
C ALA A 539 4.30 -8.66 31.55
N THR A 540 5.50 -9.20 31.42
CA THR A 540 6.61 -8.54 30.70
C THR A 540 6.47 -8.87 29.22
N ARG A 541 6.24 -7.83 28.42
CA ARG A 541 5.95 -7.89 26.98
C ARG A 541 7.23 -7.85 26.15
N SER A 542 8.23 -7.10 26.55
CA SER A 542 9.52 -7.12 25.86
C SER A 542 10.64 -6.80 26.82
N MET A 543 11.84 -7.28 26.52
CA MET A 543 13.03 -6.98 27.29
C MET A 543 14.27 -6.91 26.40
N LEU A 544 15.14 -5.96 26.70
CA LEU A 544 16.48 -5.85 26.17
C LEU A 544 17.46 -5.85 27.35
N ALA A 545 18.41 -6.77 27.34
CA ALA A 545 19.48 -6.83 28.32
C ALA A 545 20.82 -6.54 27.64
N VAL A 546 21.56 -5.54 28.13
CA VAL A 546 22.83 -5.08 27.56
C VAL A 546 23.92 -5.10 28.63
N PRO A 547 25.02 -5.84 28.43
CA PRO A 547 26.14 -5.87 29.35
C PRO A 547 27.04 -4.64 29.17
N VAL A 548 27.55 -4.09 30.27
CA VAL A 548 28.54 -3.01 30.25
C VAL A 548 29.91 -3.62 30.56
N ARG A 549 30.83 -3.50 29.60
CA ARG A 549 32.19 -4.05 29.74
C ARG A 549 33.26 -2.96 29.74
N GLU A 550 34.29 -3.14 30.55
CA GLU A 550 35.50 -2.33 30.57
C GLU A 550 36.72 -3.27 30.66
N GLY A 551 37.67 -3.17 29.72
CA GLY A 551 38.82 -4.08 29.66
C GLY A 551 38.44 -5.57 29.50
N GLY A 552 37.25 -5.89 29.00
CA GLY A 552 36.72 -7.25 28.91
C GLY A 552 35.98 -7.75 30.15
N GLU A 553 36.05 -7.03 31.28
CA GLU A 553 35.33 -7.35 32.52
C GLU A 553 33.93 -6.72 32.52
N LEU A 554 32.97 -7.43 33.12
CA LEU A 554 31.59 -6.93 33.27
C LEU A 554 31.54 -5.96 34.45
N VAL A 555 31.32 -4.68 34.17
CA VAL A 555 31.25 -3.59 35.17
C VAL A 555 29.84 -3.03 35.34
N GLY A 556 28.89 -3.50 34.53
CA GLY A 556 27.49 -3.10 34.59
C GLY A 556 26.57 -3.97 33.76
N GLY A 557 25.27 -3.74 33.91
CA GLY A 557 24.25 -4.27 33.02
C GLY A 557 22.99 -3.41 33.05
N ILE A 558 22.36 -3.28 31.90
CA ILE A 558 21.11 -2.54 31.71
C ILE A 558 20.05 -3.52 31.25
N LEU A 559 18.89 -3.50 31.91
CA LEU A 559 17.70 -4.21 31.47
C LEU A 559 16.60 -3.20 31.20
N ALA A 560 16.16 -3.08 29.95
CA ALA A 560 15.01 -2.28 29.56
C ALA A 560 13.81 -3.20 29.32
N TYR A 561 12.62 -2.76 29.71
CA TYR A 561 11.40 -3.55 29.66
C TYR A 561 10.25 -2.78 29.02
N ASP A 562 9.44 -3.50 28.26
CA ASP A 562 8.17 -3.06 27.69
C ASP A 562 8.29 -1.78 26.89
N LYS A 563 8.86 -1.90 25.68
CA LYS A 563 8.88 -0.82 24.70
C LYS A 563 7.45 -0.40 24.35
N ARG A 564 7.19 0.91 24.33
CA ARG A 564 5.87 1.49 24.01
C ARG A 564 5.81 1.85 22.53
N PRO A 565 5.06 1.13 21.68
CA PRO A 565 4.84 1.56 20.31
C PRO A 565 3.91 2.78 20.30
N GLY A 566 4.24 3.79 19.50
CA GLY A 566 3.41 4.96 19.23
C GLY A 566 2.47 4.81 18.03
N THR A 567 2.74 3.86 17.12
CA THR A 567 1.92 3.62 15.92
C THR A 567 1.90 2.14 15.50
N ALA A 568 1.03 1.76 14.56
CA ALA A 568 0.89 0.39 14.06
C ALA A 568 2.11 -0.15 13.28
N VAL A 569 2.96 0.76 12.76
CA VAL A 569 4.19 0.40 12.04
C VAL A 569 5.42 0.39 12.96
N GLU A 570 5.26 0.78 14.21
CA GLU A 570 6.34 0.80 15.20
C GLU A 570 6.51 -0.55 15.88
N GLU A 571 7.75 -0.82 16.27
CA GLU A 571 8.09 -2.08 16.91
C GLU A 571 7.63 -2.08 18.36
N THR A 572 6.91 -3.13 18.73
CA THR A 572 6.54 -3.37 20.12
C THR A 572 7.71 -3.96 20.91
N SER A 573 8.65 -4.62 20.23
CA SER A 573 9.85 -5.25 20.79
C SER A 573 11.10 -4.39 20.61
N PHE A 574 12.10 -4.63 21.45
CA PHE A 574 13.42 -4.07 21.24
C PHE A 574 14.11 -4.73 20.04
N SER A 575 14.99 -3.96 19.40
CA SER A 575 15.73 -4.30 18.20
C SER A 575 17.24 -4.10 18.41
N PRO A 576 18.09 -4.57 17.48
CA PRO A 576 19.52 -4.23 17.50
C PRO A 576 19.80 -2.71 17.48
N HIS A 577 18.85 -1.90 16.99
CA HIS A 577 18.98 -0.46 17.05
C HIS A 577 18.82 0.06 18.48
N ASP A 578 17.84 -0.44 19.22
CA ASP A 578 17.64 -0.09 20.64
C ASP A 578 18.86 -0.46 21.49
N GLU A 579 19.50 -1.59 21.17
CA GLU A 579 20.78 -1.98 21.76
C GLU A 579 21.87 -0.94 21.49
N SER A 580 22.00 -0.47 20.24
CA SER A 580 22.92 0.62 19.89
C SER A 580 22.63 1.92 20.65
N VAL A 581 21.35 2.27 20.86
CA VAL A 581 20.96 3.43 21.68
C VAL A 581 21.44 3.26 23.13
N VAL A 582 21.27 2.08 23.73
CA VAL A 582 21.78 1.77 25.07
C VAL A 582 23.31 1.87 25.12
N GLU A 583 24.00 1.31 24.13
CA GLU A 583 25.46 1.41 24.02
C GLU A 583 25.95 2.86 23.92
N GLN A 584 25.22 3.72 23.19
CA GLN A 584 25.53 5.15 23.11
C GLN A 584 25.36 5.87 24.45
N ALA A 585 24.30 5.56 25.19
CA ALA A 585 24.09 6.09 26.55
C ALA A 585 25.20 5.63 27.51
N LEU A 586 25.62 4.37 27.38
CA LEU A 586 26.74 3.83 28.16
C LEU A 586 28.08 4.44 27.77
N ALA A 587 28.34 4.63 26.48
CA ALA A 587 29.58 5.26 26.00
C ALA A 587 29.74 6.68 26.55
N MET A 588 28.63 7.43 26.64
CA MET A 588 28.61 8.73 27.32
C MET A 588 28.96 8.64 28.80
N ALA A 589 28.46 7.62 29.52
CA ALA A 589 28.71 7.46 30.96
C ALA A 589 30.09 6.87 31.29
N ARG A 590 30.75 6.15 30.37
CA ARG A 590 32.04 5.46 30.61
C ARG A 590 33.11 6.35 31.24
N PRO A 591 33.39 7.58 30.75
CA PRO A 591 34.38 8.46 31.38
C PRO A 591 34.01 8.80 32.83
N VAL A 592 32.71 8.95 33.12
CA VAL A 592 32.19 9.23 34.47
C VAL A 592 32.35 8.01 35.38
N VAL A 593 31.98 6.82 34.91
CA VAL A 593 32.17 5.56 35.65
C VAL A 593 33.64 5.42 36.05
N LYS A 594 34.56 5.53 35.08
CA LYS A 594 36.01 5.43 35.32
C LYS A 594 36.50 6.42 36.37
N ALA A 595 36.02 7.67 36.31
CA ALA A 595 36.37 8.70 37.27
C ALA A 595 35.87 8.38 38.70
N LEU A 596 34.65 7.85 38.82
CA LEU A 596 34.03 7.49 40.10
C LEU A 596 34.67 6.25 40.76
N VAL A 597 35.25 5.33 39.98
CA VAL A 597 35.84 4.08 40.49
C VAL A 597 37.36 4.15 40.70
N THR A 598 38.04 5.14 40.09
CA THR A 598 39.49 5.30 40.24
C THR A 598 39.82 5.94 41.61
N PRO A 599 40.67 5.33 42.46
CA PRO A 599 41.00 5.87 43.77
C PRO A 599 41.74 7.21 43.70
N GLY A 600 41.12 8.28 44.20
CA GLY A 600 41.72 9.62 44.31
C GLY A 600 40.69 10.66 44.76
N LYS A 601 41.12 11.71 45.47
CA LYS A 601 40.22 12.81 45.85
C LYS A 601 39.84 13.61 44.59
N GLY A 602 38.59 13.47 44.13
CA GLY A 602 38.00 14.37 43.13
C GLY A 602 38.42 14.10 41.67
N ALA A 603 38.76 12.87 41.30
CA ALA A 603 38.98 12.54 39.89
C ALA A 603 37.68 12.80 39.11
N ARG A 604 37.72 13.75 38.18
CA ARG A 604 36.59 14.09 37.30
C ARG A 604 36.83 13.51 35.91
N PRO A 605 35.76 13.16 35.16
CA PRO A 605 35.91 12.78 33.76
C PRO A 605 36.53 13.93 32.96
N SER A 606 37.31 13.59 31.93
CA SER A 606 37.67 14.56 30.90
C SER A 606 36.39 15.03 30.22
N TYR A 607 36.07 16.32 30.36
CA TYR A 607 34.93 16.95 29.71
C TYR A 607 34.94 16.74 28.20
N ASP A 608 36.12 16.88 27.61
CA ASP A 608 36.30 16.78 26.17
C ASP A 608 36.02 15.35 25.68
N ASP A 609 36.33 14.33 26.50
CA ASP A 609 36.05 12.93 26.17
C ASP A 609 34.54 12.65 26.18
N VAL A 610 33.79 13.24 27.12
CA VAL A 610 32.32 13.08 27.18
C VAL A 610 31.65 13.85 26.03
N LEU A 611 32.12 15.08 25.77
CA LEU A 611 31.56 15.98 24.76
C LEU A 611 31.88 15.56 23.32
N ALA A 612 32.98 14.84 23.10
CA ALA A 612 33.28 14.22 21.80
C ALA A 612 32.14 13.30 21.32
N GLY A 613 31.46 12.61 22.24
CA GLY A 613 30.28 11.79 21.92
C GLY A 613 29.11 12.62 21.38
N ASN A 614 28.90 13.84 21.88
CA ASN A 614 27.87 14.74 21.38
C ASN A 614 28.22 15.32 20.01
N ALA A 615 29.49 15.64 19.75
CA ALA A 615 29.93 16.08 18.43
C ALA A 615 29.63 15.01 17.36
N HIS A 616 29.88 13.73 17.66
CA HIS A 616 29.55 12.63 16.76
C HIS A 616 28.04 12.49 16.52
N ARG A 617 27.21 12.61 17.56
CA ARG A 617 25.74 12.56 17.42
C ARG A 617 25.21 13.76 16.63
N MET A 618 25.76 14.95 16.83
CA MET A 618 25.44 16.14 16.02
C MET A 618 25.76 15.89 14.54
N ALA A 619 26.91 15.30 14.21
CA ALA A 619 27.24 14.95 12.83
C ALA A 619 26.20 14.01 12.21
N ARG A 620 25.76 12.96 12.94
CA ARG A 620 24.69 12.05 12.47
C ARG A 620 23.36 12.77 12.21
N MET A 621 23.01 13.74 13.07
CA MET A 621 21.81 14.56 12.89
C MET A 621 21.92 15.44 11.63
N ILE A 622 23.10 16.04 11.40
CA ILE A 622 23.37 16.83 10.20
C ILE A 622 23.28 15.98 8.94
N ASP A 623 23.88 14.78 8.92
CA ASP A 623 23.81 13.88 7.76
C ASP A 623 22.36 13.50 7.41
N ALA A 624 21.54 13.21 8.42
CA ALA A 624 20.12 12.91 8.22
C ALA A 624 19.35 14.12 7.65
N GLU A 625 19.64 15.33 8.15
CA GLU A 625 19.03 16.56 7.65
C GLU A 625 19.52 16.97 6.26
N THR A 626 20.78 16.69 5.93
CA THR A 626 21.34 16.82 4.56
C THR A 626 20.58 15.94 3.60
N ALA A 627 20.38 14.66 3.93
CA ALA A 627 19.62 13.74 3.09
C ALA A 627 18.16 14.18 2.92
N ARG A 628 17.52 14.72 3.97
CA ARG A 628 16.18 15.31 3.88
C ARG A 628 16.16 16.55 2.98
N ALA A 629 17.12 17.46 3.16
CA ALA A 629 17.20 18.70 2.40
C ALA A 629 17.43 18.43 0.91
N ASP A 630 18.23 17.43 0.55
CA ASP A 630 18.42 17.02 -0.85
C ASP A 630 17.14 16.45 -1.45
N ARG A 631 16.40 15.62 -0.70
CA ARG A 631 15.17 14.99 -1.18
C ARG A 631 14.04 15.99 -1.40
N TYR A 632 13.89 16.94 -0.48
CA TYR A 632 12.72 17.85 -0.45
C TYR A 632 13.06 19.28 -0.87
N HIS A 633 14.32 19.57 -1.20
CA HIS A 633 14.82 20.92 -1.51
C HIS A 633 14.50 21.96 -0.41
N LEU A 634 14.50 21.51 0.85
CA LEU A 634 14.17 22.32 2.02
C LEU A 634 15.45 22.60 2.83
N PRO A 635 15.95 23.86 2.83
CA PRO A 635 17.20 24.19 3.48
C PRO A 635 17.12 24.10 5.01
N PHE A 636 18.28 23.95 5.65
CA PHE A 636 18.44 24.09 7.10
C PHE A 636 19.67 24.95 7.44
N SER A 637 19.74 25.39 8.69
CA SER A 637 20.86 26.17 9.22
C SER A 637 21.48 25.46 10.42
N LEU A 638 22.80 25.44 10.48
CA LEU A 638 23.58 24.97 11.62
C LEU A 638 24.23 26.17 12.31
N LEU A 639 23.92 26.36 13.59
CA LEU A 639 24.53 27.38 14.42
C LEU A 639 25.63 26.75 15.28
N PHE A 640 26.75 27.45 15.37
CA PHE A 640 27.81 27.18 16.34
C PHE A 640 27.85 28.36 17.33
N ILE A 641 27.37 28.11 18.55
CA ILE A 641 27.17 29.14 19.57
C ILE A 641 28.27 29.00 20.62
N ARG A 642 29.09 30.03 20.78
CA ARG A 642 30.16 30.09 21.77
C ARG A 642 29.82 31.04 22.90
N VAL A 643 30.13 30.59 24.11
CA VAL A 643 30.03 31.35 25.37
C VAL A 643 31.42 31.27 26.03
N PRO A 644 32.40 32.10 25.61
CA PRO A 644 33.79 32.00 26.07
C PRO A 644 33.96 32.08 27.59
N ALA A 645 33.06 32.77 28.28
CA ALA A 645 33.06 32.86 29.74
C ALA A 645 32.95 31.50 30.45
N LEU A 646 32.37 30.47 29.81
CA LEU A 646 32.31 29.12 30.37
C LEU A 646 33.70 28.51 30.54
N GLU A 647 34.62 28.73 29.60
CA GLU A 647 35.98 28.19 29.67
C GLU A 647 36.69 28.63 30.95
N GLY A 648 36.59 29.93 31.26
CA GLY A 648 37.12 30.52 32.49
C GLY A 648 36.40 30.02 33.74
N LEU A 649 35.08 29.81 33.66
CA LEU A 649 34.29 29.29 34.78
C LEU A 649 34.64 27.83 35.09
N PHE A 650 34.83 26.98 34.07
CA PHE A 650 35.33 25.61 34.24
C PHE A 650 36.71 25.57 34.93
N ALA A 651 37.56 26.57 34.67
CA ALA A 651 38.86 26.68 35.33
C ALA A 651 38.81 27.19 36.78
N SER A 652 37.78 27.95 37.15
CA SER A 652 37.72 28.69 38.43
C SER A 652 36.66 28.20 39.42
N ASP A 653 35.44 27.90 38.95
CA ASP A 653 34.32 27.36 39.73
C ASP A 653 33.53 26.37 38.86
N GLU A 654 34.03 25.15 38.79
CA GLU A 654 33.45 24.11 37.95
C GLU A 654 32.00 23.71 38.36
N PRO A 655 31.62 23.60 39.66
CA PRO A 655 30.21 23.45 40.02
C PRO A 655 29.31 24.56 39.48
N ALA A 656 29.76 25.81 39.46
CA ALA A 656 29.02 26.89 38.80
C ALA A 656 28.97 26.71 37.28
N ALA A 657 30.08 26.34 36.65
CA ALA A 657 30.13 26.06 35.21
C ALA A 657 29.10 24.99 34.79
N MET A 658 28.97 23.91 35.57
CA MET A 658 27.98 22.86 35.30
C MET A 658 26.54 23.34 35.45
N ARG A 659 26.23 24.13 36.49
CA ARG A 659 24.88 24.72 36.63
C ARG A 659 24.53 25.61 35.45
N VAL A 660 25.50 26.39 34.97
CA VAL A 660 25.31 27.25 33.80
C VAL A 660 25.12 26.42 32.52
N ALA A 661 25.94 25.39 32.31
CA ALA A 661 25.80 24.52 31.14
C ALA A 661 24.43 23.81 31.10
N GLU A 662 23.94 23.32 32.24
CA GLU A 662 22.60 22.75 32.38
C GLU A 662 21.50 23.77 32.07
N GLU A 663 21.64 25.01 32.55
CA GLU A 663 20.68 26.08 32.29
C GLU A 663 20.64 26.45 30.81
N ILE A 664 21.80 26.56 30.14
CA ILE A 664 21.87 26.85 28.70
C ILE A 664 21.19 25.75 27.88
N GLN A 665 21.50 24.48 28.16
CA GLN A 665 20.89 23.35 27.44
C GLN A 665 19.36 23.33 27.61
N ARG A 666 18.86 23.60 28.84
CA ARG A 666 17.43 23.73 29.14
C ARG A 666 16.80 24.94 28.44
N GLY A 667 17.49 26.07 28.44
CA GLY A 667 17.06 27.31 27.80
C GLY A 667 16.92 27.17 26.29
N PHE A 668 17.86 26.49 25.64
CA PHE A 668 17.76 26.19 24.20
C PHE A 668 16.52 25.35 23.91
N ARG A 669 16.32 24.23 24.61
CA ARG A 669 15.17 23.36 24.41
C ARG A 669 13.82 24.08 24.56
N THR A 670 13.69 24.99 25.53
CA THR A 670 12.44 25.74 25.77
C THR A 670 12.22 26.91 24.80
N ARG A 671 13.24 27.29 24.03
CA ARG A 671 13.23 28.45 23.13
C ARG A 671 13.44 28.08 21.66
N THR A 672 13.64 26.81 21.35
CA THR A 672 13.69 26.28 19.99
C THR A 672 12.43 25.47 19.71
N ARG A 673 12.21 25.09 18.45
CA ARG A 673 11.10 24.20 18.09
C ARG A 673 11.44 22.78 18.50
N ASN A 674 10.43 21.94 18.68
CA ASN A 674 10.62 20.50 18.89
C ASN A 674 11.39 19.81 17.74
N SER A 675 11.41 20.43 16.55
CA SER A 675 12.14 19.95 15.37
C SER A 675 13.59 20.43 15.30
N ASP A 676 13.97 21.44 16.10
CA ASP A 676 15.35 21.90 16.18
C ASP A 676 16.10 21.01 17.17
N PHE A 677 17.36 20.70 16.88
CA PHE A 677 18.19 19.86 17.73
C PHE A 677 19.45 20.60 18.14
N GLY A 678 19.69 20.74 19.45
CA GLY A 678 20.89 21.39 19.96
C GLY A 678 21.54 20.61 21.10
N CYS A 679 22.86 20.54 21.09
CA CYS A 679 23.62 19.88 22.14
C CYS A 679 24.94 20.59 22.48
N TRP A 680 25.37 20.41 23.71
CA TRP A 680 26.68 20.82 24.20
C TRP A 680 27.78 19.97 23.55
N ILE A 681 28.75 20.59 22.87
CA ILE A 681 29.79 19.88 22.08
C ILE A 681 31.23 20.21 22.50
N ARG A 682 31.45 21.32 23.20
CA ARG A 682 32.73 21.70 23.83
C ARG A 682 32.46 22.56 25.05
N ARG A 683 33.43 22.69 25.96
CA ARG A 683 33.28 23.44 27.21
C ARG A 683 32.67 24.83 27.03
N ASP A 684 33.08 25.56 25.99
CA ASP A 684 32.57 26.89 25.65
C ASP A 684 31.53 26.91 24.52
N ALA A 685 31.13 25.77 23.93
CA ALA A 685 30.39 25.75 22.68
C ALA A 685 29.25 24.73 22.58
N TYR A 686 28.19 25.17 21.92
CA TYR A 686 26.99 24.40 21.58
C TYR A 686 26.79 24.43 20.06
N ALA A 687 26.33 23.30 19.52
CA ALA A 687 25.83 23.24 18.16
C ALA A 687 24.31 23.15 18.18
N LEU A 688 23.65 23.88 17.27
CA LEU A 688 22.19 23.88 17.12
C LEU A 688 21.83 23.76 15.63
N LEU A 689 21.22 22.63 15.29
CA LEU A 689 20.65 22.35 13.98
C LEU A 689 19.20 22.83 13.95
N SER A 690 18.89 23.78 13.06
CA SER A 690 17.56 24.35 12.92
C SER A 690 17.01 24.21 11.51
N LEU A 691 15.75 23.83 11.41
CA LEU A 691 15.00 23.74 10.15
C LEU A 691 14.51 25.11 9.66
N GLU A 692 14.91 26.20 10.31
CA GLU A 692 14.60 27.54 9.85
C GLU A 692 15.45 27.93 8.63
N GLY A 693 14.76 28.41 7.59
CA GLY A 693 15.41 28.98 6.42
C GLY A 693 16.20 30.26 6.74
N THR A 694 17.14 30.59 5.87
CA THR A 694 18.19 31.63 6.05
C THR A 694 17.67 33.01 6.44
N ARG A 695 16.44 33.37 6.06
CA ARG A 695 15.84 34.67 6.41
C ARG A 695 15.33 34.75 7.85
N ARG A 696 14.86 33.63 8.42
CA ARG A 696 14.28 33.60 9.76
C ARG A 696 15.32 33.28 10.85
N ILE A 697 16.43 32.65 10.46
CA ILE A 697 17.49 32.27 11.40
C ILE A 697 18.04 33.44 12.23
N LYS A 698 18.06 34.65 11.68
CA LYS A 698 18.48 35.86 12.40
C LYS A 698 17.62 36.12 13.64
N PHE A 699 16.31 35.87 13.58
CA PHE A 699 15.42 36.04 14.74
C PHE A 699 15.68 34.99 15.82
N LEU A 700 15.95 33.74 15.42
CA LEU A 700 16.37 32.70 16.35
C LEU A 700 17.69 33.08 17.04
N ILE A 701 18.69 33.52 16.26
CA ILE A 701 19.98 33.98 16.79
C ILE A 701 19.78 35.12 17.78
N SER A 702 19.05 36.17 17.41
CA SER A 702 18.78 37.31 18.31
C SER A 702 18.09 36.88 19.60
N ARG A 703 17.12 35.94 19.53
CA ARG A 703 16.43 35.42 20.70
C ARG A 703 17.36 34.62 21.63
N LEU A 704 18.20 33.75 21.06
CA LEU A 704 19.14 32.94 21.83
C LEU A 704 20.26 33.80 22.43
N VAL A 705 20.82 34.74 21.67
CA VAL A 705 21.83 35.69 22.16
C VAL A 705 21.28 36.54 23.30
N ALA A 706 20.06 37.10 23.15
CA ALA A 706 19.43 37.87 24.21
C ALA A 706 19.21 37.06 25.49
N TYR A 707 18.79 35.79 25.36
CA TYR A 707 18.68 34.85 26.48
C TYR A 707 20.05 34.61 27.15
N LEU A 708 21.08 34.28 26.38
CA LEU A 708 22.42 34.01 26.90
C LEU A 708 23.06 35.24 27.56
N GLN A 709 22.80 36.44 27.06
CA GLN A 709 23.32 37.69 27.62
C GLN A 709 22.59 38.12 28.89
N LYS A 710 21.27 37.89 28.97
CA LYS A 710 20.43 38.42 30.03
C LYS A 710 20.15 37.41 31.15
N ASP A 711 19.80 36.19 30.79
CA ASP A 711 19.21 35.22 31.72
C ASP A 711 20.29 34.28 32.32
N VAL A 712 21.40 34.04 31.60
CA VAL A 712 22.51 33.21 32.10
C VAL A 712 23.36 33.92 33.18
N ALA A 713 23.33 35.25 33.23
CA ALA A 713 24.02 36.04 34.26
C ALA A 713 23.56 35.68 35.69
N ALA A 714 22.30 35.27 35.85
CA ALA A 714 21.75 34.85 37.14
C ALA A 714 22.26 33.47 37.62
N ALA A 715 22.86 32.66 36.73
CA ALA A 715 23.29 31.29 37.02
C ALA A 715 24.75 31.15 37.47
N GLY A 716 25.54 32.24 37.49
CA GLY A 716 26.90 32.26 38.05
C GLY A 716 27.97 32.99 37.24
N ILE A 717 27.64 33.55 36.07
CA ILE A 717 28.56 34.42 35.31
C ILE A 717 28.30 35.88 35.72
N ALA A 718 29.15 36.47 36.56
CA ALA A 718 29.01 37.85 37.02
C ALA A 718 29.82 38.84 36.17
N GLY A 719 29.17 39.90 35.66
CA GLY A 719 29.81 41.02 34.94
C GLY A 719 29.12 41.41 33.62
N GLU A 720 29.37 42.62 33.12
CA GLU A 720 28.77 43.21 31.90
C GLU A 720 28.84 42.29 30.68
N ALA A 721 27.72 42.16 29.96
CA ALA A 721 27.53 41.46 28.68
C ALA A 721 28.33 40.16 28.50
N VAL A 722 27.72 39.00 28.81
CA VAL A 722 28.26 37.70 28.40
C VAL A 722 28.56 37.75 26.89
N GLU A 723 29.84 37.64 26.52
CA GLU A 723 30.22 37.58 25.11
C GLU A 723 29.63 36.30 24.51
N VAL A 724 28.82 36.46 23.46
CA VAL A 724 28.22 35.35 22.74
C VAL A 724 28.58 35.50 21.27
N ALA A 725 29.33 34.54 20.74
CA ALA A 725 29.68 34.50 19.33
C ALA A 725 28.91 33.39 18.64
N VAL A 726 28.21 33.72 17.55
CA VAL A 726 27.39 32.76 16.80
C VAL A 726 27.88 32.70 15.37
N GLY A 727 28.32 31.52 14.94
CA GLY A 727 28.58 31.23 13.55
C GLY A 727 27.44 30.43 12.93
N VAL A 728 27.22 30.61 11.63
CA VAL A 728 26.14 29.95 10.90
C VAL A 728 26.69 29.32 9.63
N ALA A 729 26.39 28.04 9.42
CA ALA A 729 26.50 27.38 8.14
C ALA A 729 25.09 27.01 7.65
N THR A 730 24.88 26.95 6.34
CA THR A 730 23.57 26.63 5.75
C THR A 730 23.72 25.52 4.73
N TYR A 731 22.71 24.65 4.64
CA TYR A 731 22.65 23.61 3.62
C TYR A 731 21.35 23.75 2.80
N PRO A 732 21.42 23.74 1.45
CA PRO A 732 22.63 23.72 0.64
C PRO A 732 23.43 25.03 0.76
N GLY A 733 24.75 24.93 0.76
CA GLY A 733 25.67 26.07 0.91
C GLY A 733 27.07 25.74 0.40
N SER A 734 28.09 26.37 0.99
CA SER A 734 29.49 26.15 0.57
C SER A 734 30.01 24.77 0.99
N SER A 735 29.58 24.29 2.16
CA SER A 735 29.89 22.97 2.69
C SER A 735 28.78 21.96 2.42
N ARG A 736 29.15 20.68 2.26
CA ARG A 736 28.21 19.58 1.95
C ARG A 736 28.26 18.37 2.88
N THR A 737 29.29 18.24 3.71
CA THR A 737 29.39 17.16 4.69
C THR A 737 29.12 17.68 6.10
N ALA A 738 28.71 16.81 7.02
CA ALA A 738 28.46 17.20 8.41
C ALA A 738 29.70 17.84 9.06
N GLU A 739 30.88 17.25 8.86
CA GLU A 739 32.16 17.78 9.35
C GLU A 739 32.43 19.18 8.79
N ALA A 740 32.33 19.37 7.47
CA ALA A 740 32.58 20.66 6.83
C ALA A 740 31.58 21.75 7.28
N LEU A 741 30.30 21.39 7.47
CA LEU A 741 29.28 22.31 7.99
C LEU A 741 29.60 22.75 9.43
N LEU A 742 30.02 21.82 10.29
CA LEU A 742 30.45 22.13 11.67
C LEU A 742 31.69 23.02 11.68
N GLU A 743 32.71 22.69 10.88
CA GLU A 743 33.94 23.49 10.75
C GLU A 743 33.66 24.89 10.17
N GLU A 744 32.78 25.01 9.19
CA GLU A 744 32.36 26.29 8.63
C GLU A 744 31.66 27.15 9.67
N ALA A 745 30.64 26.61 10.35
CA ALA A 745 29.91 27.33 11.39
C ALA A 745 30.85 27.74 12.52
N GLU A 746 31.77 26.87 12.93
CA GLU A 746 32.79 27.19 13.92
C GLU A 746 33.71 28.32 13.46
N ARG A 747 34.26 28.23 12.25
CA ARG A 747 35.17 29.25 11.70
C ARG A 747 34.47 30.61 11.63
N VAL A 748 33.20 30.65 11.22
CA VAL A 748 32.40 31.88 11.19
C VAL A 748 32.20 32.43 12.60
N SER A 749 31.98 31.57 13.61
CA SER A 749 31.85 32.02 15.02
C SER A 749 33.12 32.69 15.57
N ARG A 750 34.29 32.42 14.97
CA ARG A 750 35.58 33.00 15.35
C ARG A 750 35.89 34.29 14.59
N ALA A 751 35.23 34.54 13.46
CA ALA A 751 35.34 35.81 12.77
C ALA A 751 34.54 36.85 13.57
N LYS A 752 35.18 37.95 13.98
CA LYS A 752 34.51 39.07 14.68
C LYS A 752 33.21 39.45 13.94
N PRO A 753 32.14 39.86 14.64
CA PRO A 753 30.92 40.30 13.98
C PRO A 753 31.28 41.40 12.98
N ALA A 754 30.93 41.20 11.70
CA ALA A 754 30.95 42.29 10.74
C ALA A 754 29.98 43.36 11.27
N GLU A 755 30.48 44.59 11.45
CA GLU A 755 29.71 45.76 11.89
C GLU A 755 28.42 45.98 11.09
#